data_AF-A0AAV5UNG6-F1
#
_entry.id   AF-A0AAV5UNG6-F1
#
_cell.length_a   1.000
_cell.length_b   1.000
_cell.length_c   1.000
_cell.angle_alpha   90.00
_cell.angle_beta   90.00
_cell.angle_gamma   90.00
#
_symmetry.space_group_name_H-M   'P 1'
#
loop_
_entity.id
_entity.type
_entity.pdbx_description
1 polymer ?
#
loop_
_entity_poly.entity_id
_entity_poly.type
_entity_poly.pdbx_seq_one_letter_code
_entity_poly.pdbx_strand_id
1 'polypeptide(L)'
;MVARPPLEKWSRPELEDRYHELLYRFNNVQKANQEKEKQISRMSSKFRRSIENRRAKENSDKIDPLIHHETVKKNEVLTMKVRSLKHQLLTYTHPTVRSATASAMTGRSTHRSTTFRPSTRRPIPSSHQTDHHTTVISPTATVVHPDSKYHNEQRVTSIRISEGTVHEKAMIIKLNRVIRGHLETIDEQRIDIQKLNEQLSSLRIQLDTTRASLEDRSRSRENQYDVDEEQKRIERSRIELMNEELQQIRGENNVLKSANERLVRQSLEAEMDTESATEVLDLKQSLAKVEEQLREAERSSRDTEKRLKEELKKLKSERHSLEKQLKHAREIKSQPSSTVISHPPIDRKRREKESEDEEEEEEKRDRKRRKSKKDDKHTDELFKKLYSDVSGLIKSSQNISASTEDEFSAAHLSQSKWQQLYSELYDEVEKLRNMLLIQHDITQKQSTEIVLLKEERDRIIVECEKKIEEWREKAAERQKKIILLEQQIREIAYSGQKEIPIEVSKDQFGSAPSTSEISVKIKTIRLLPDDHGREPAQQFFLSLEFFDFELQTTPMASSSPAHLDFTSIYDVIVSQLFIHYLQTSGMTIELYCPIWIWLCSHWCGCSLPRSSLHSDLQSKNYRRNTSPRYCIGSSDCIY
;
A
#
# COMPACT_ATOMS: atom_id res chain seq x y z
N MET A 1 3.79 -56.45 39.36
CA MET A 1 2.98 -56.52 38.13
C MET A 1 2.34 -55.16 37.94
N VAL A 2 2.71 -54.44 36.88
CA VAL A 2 2.20 -53.08 36.61
C VAL A 2 0.82 -53.22 35.98
N ALA A 3 -0.22 -52.85 36.73
CA ALA A 3 -1.58 -52.79 36.22
C ALA A 3 -1.68 -51.63 35.20
N ARG A 4 -1.85 -51.97 33.93
CA ARG A 4 -2.23 -50.98 32.90
C ARG A 4 -3.67 -50.52 33.18
N PRO A 5 -3.97 -49.22 33.18
CA PRO A 5 -5.34 -48.74 33.22
C PRO A 5 -6.10 -49.22 31.96
N PRO A 6 -7.41 -49.50 32.05
CA PRO A 6 -8.18 -50.00 30.92
C PRO A 6 -8.24 -48.93 29.82
N LEU A 7 -7.85 -49.33 28.61
CA LEU A 7 -8.04 -48.56 27.39
C LEU A 7 -9.55 -48.49 27.08
N GLU A 8 -9.99 -47.27 26.74
CA GLU A 8 -11.27 -46.95 26.10
C GLU A 8 -12.56 -47.28 26.87
N LYS A 9 -13.21 -46.23 27.38
CA LYS A 9 -14.50 -46.28 28.11
C LYS A 9 -15.72 -46.42 27.20
N TRP A 10 -15.55 -46.57 25.90
CA TRP A 10 -16.65 -46.55 24.93
C TRP A 10 -16.88 -47.95 24.40
N SER A 11 -18.13 -48.39 24.47
CA SER A 11 -18.53 -49.62 23.81
C SER A 11 -18.43 -49.44 22.29
N ARG A 12 -18.09 -50.50 21.56
CA ARG A 12 -17.98 -50.47 20.09
C ARG A 12 -19.19 -49.83 19.38
N PRO A 13 -20.46 -50.08 19.79
CA PRO A 13 -21.62 -49.41 19.19
C PRO A 13 -21.61 -47.89 19.39
N GLU A 14 -21.22 -47.41 20.58
CA GLU A 14 -21.14 -45.96 20.86
C GLU A 14 -20.02 -45.28 20.04
N LEU A 15 -18.95 -46.01 19.73
CA LEU A 15 -17.87 -45.53 18.88
C LEU A 15 -18.32 -45.41 17.42
N GLU A 16 -19.08 -46.41 16.93
CA GLU A 16 -19.64 -46.44 15.58
C GLU A 16 -20.69 -45.33 15.37
N ASP A 17 -21.57 -45.12 16.36
CA ASP A 17 -22.56 -44.03 16.33
C ASP A 17 -21.90 -42.65 16.32
N ARG A 18 -20.88 -42.43 17.16
CA ARG A 18 -20.13 -41.17 17.15
C ARG A 18 -19.34 -40.97 15.86
N TYR A 19 -18.80 -42.04 15.28
CA TYR A 19 -18.11 -41.97 13.99
C TYR A 19 -19.07 -41.55 12.87
N HIS A 20 -20.28 -42.11 12.83
CA HIS A 20 -21.31 -41.71 11.87
C HIS A 20 -21.79 -40.28 12.10
N GLU A 21 -21.97 -39.85 13.35
CA GLU A 21 -22.30 -38.47 13.68
C GLU A 21 -21.19 -37.50 13.24
N LEU A 22 -19.92 -37.85 13.49
CA LEU A 22 -18.78 -37.03 13.09
C LEU A 22 -18.65 -36.94 11.58
N LEU A 23 -18.86 -38.05 10.86
CA LEU A 23 -18.89 -38.08 9.39
C LEU A 23 -20.02 -37.22 8.83
N TYR A 24 -21.21 -37.29 9.42
CA TYR A 24 -22.34 -36.47 9.03
C TYR A 24 -22.05 -34.98 9.24
N ARG A 25 -21.50 -34.62 10.40
CA ARG A 25 -21.05 -33.24 10.69
C ARG A 25 -19.96 -32.79 9.72
N PHE A 26 -18.96 -33.61 9.45
CA PHE A 26 -17.88 -33.32 8.51
C PHE A 26 -18.42 -33.07 7.09
N ASN A 27 -19.32 -33.92 6.60
CA ASN A 27 -19.92 -33.78 5.27
C ASN A 27 -20.78 -32.51 5.16
N ASN A 28 -21.53 -32.16 6.22
CA ASN A 28 -22.29 -30.91 6.27
C ASN A 28 -21.38 -29.68 6.26
N VAL A 29 -20.29 -29.70 7.03
CA VAL A 29 -19.28 -28.62 7.03
C VAL A 29 -18.61 -28.52 5.65
N GLN A 30 -18.28 -29.65 5.01
CA GLN A 30 -17.70 -29.66 3.67
C GLN A 30 -18.66 -29.05 2.63
N LYS A 31 -19.95 -29.39 2.67
CA LYS A 31 -20.97 -28.77 1.80
C LYS A 31 -21.13 -27.26 2.06
N ALA A 32 -21.13 -26.85 3.33
CA ALA A 32 -21.19 -25.44 3.70
C ALA A 32 -19.96 -24.67 3.19
N ASN A 33 -18.76 -25.23 3.32
CA ASN A 33 -17.53 -24.66 2.79
C ASN A 33 -17.56 -24.55 1.26
N GLN A 34 -18.03 -25.58 0.54
CA GLN A 34 -18.19 -25.51 -0.92
C GLN A 34 -19.18 -24.41 -1.35
N GLU A 35 -20.27 -24.19 -0.61
CA GLU A 35 -21.19 -23.09 -0.90
C GLU A 35 -20.56 -21.72 -0.63
N LYS A 36 -19.78 -21.59 0.44
CA LYS A 36 -19.01 -20.37 0.73
C LYS A 36 -17.95 -20.10 -0.33
N GLU A 37 -17.23 -21.11 -0.81
CA GLU A 37 -16.28 -20.99 -1.92
C GLU A 37 -16.95 -20.57 -3.24
N LYS A 38 -18.15 -21.10 -3.53
CA LYS A 38 -18.97 -20.64 -4.67
C LYS A 38 -19.39 -19.18 -4.52
N GLN A 39 -19.80 -18.77 -3.31
CA GLN A 39 -20.15 -17.37 -3.04
C GLN A 39 -18.95 -16.44 -3.20
N ILE A 40 -17.79 -16.81 -2.66
CA ILE A 40 -16.52 -16.08 -2.83
C ILE A 40 -16.18 -15.99 -4.31
N SER A 41 -16.24 -17.09 -5.05
CA SER A 41 -15.95 -17.09 -6.49
C SER A 41 -16.89 -16.17 -7.29
N ARG A 42 -18.19 -16.15 -6.95
CA ARG A 42 -19.16 -15.22 -7.55
C ARG A 42 -18.85 -13.77 -7.19
N MET A 43 -18.52 -13.49 -5.92
CA MET A 43 -18.17 -12.15 -5.46
C MET A 43 -16.86 -11.65 -6.08
N SER A 44 -15.81 -12.47 -6.10
CA SER A 44 -14.53 -12.16 -6.76
C SER A 44 -14.71 -11.92 -8.26
N SER A 45 -15.59 -12.70 -8.92
CA SER A 45 -15.92 -12.45 -10.34
C SER A 45 -16.65 -11.14 -10.54
N LYS A 46 -17.62 -10.79 -9.68
CA LYS A 46 -18.31 -9.49 -9.70
C LYS A 46 -17.35 -8.34 -9.43
N PHE A 47 -16.44 -8.51 -8.46
CA PHE A 47 -15.44 -7.53 -8.08
C PHE A 47 -14.44 -7.27 -9.22
N ARG A 48 -13.93 -8.33 -9.85
CA ARG A 48 -13.07 -8.20 -11.05
C ARG A 48 -13.78 -7.46 -12.18
N ARG A 49 -15.04 -7.81 -12.50
CA ARG A 49 -15.84 -7.09 -13.51
C ARG A 49 -16.08 -5.63 -13.13
N SER A 50 -16.30 -5.33 -11.85
CA SER A 50 -16.48 -3.96 -11.37
C SER A 50 -15.20 -3.14 -11.50
N ILE A 51 -14.04 -3.71 -11.19
CA ILE A 51 -12.74 -3.09 -11.39
C ILE A 51 -12.46 -2.86 -12.88
N GLU A 52 -12.71 -3.86 -13.72
CA GLU A 52 -12.53 -3.77 -15.17
C GLU A 52 -13.39 -2.64 -15.76
N ASN A 53 -14.66 -2.56 -15.35
CA ASN A 53 -15.57 -1.49 -15.78
C ASN A 53 -15.15 -0.12 -15.26
N ARG A 54 -14.62 -0.02 -14.03
CA ARG A 54 -14.10 1.24 -13.48
C ARG A 54 -12.87 1.71 -14.25
N ARG A 55 -11.95 0.80 -14.58
CA ARG A 55 -10.78 1.08 -15.41
C ARG A 55 -11.16 1.46 -16.83
N ALA A 56 -12.15 0.79 -17.42
CA ALA A 56 -12.66 1.13 -18.75
C ALA A 56 -13.27 2.54 -18.79
N LYS A 57 -14.02 2.92 -17.75
CA LYS A 57 -14.62 4.26 -17.63
C LYS A 57 -13.56 5.35 -17.36
N GLU A 58 -12.55 5.04 -16.56
CA GLU A 58 -11.44 5.98 -16.30
C GLU A 58 -10.52 6.16 -17.52
N ASN A 59 -10.40 5.14 -18.36
CA ASN A 59 -9.65 5.20 -19.62
C ASN A 59 -10.45 5.86 -20.75
N SER A 60 -11.78 5.76 -20.77
CA SER A 60 -12.63 6.47 -21.76
C SER A 60 -12.63 7.98 -21.57
N ASP A 61 -12.47 8.45 -20.32
CA ASP A 61 -12.48 9.88 -20.00
C ASP A 61 -11.11 10.55 -20.27
N LYS A 62 -10.04 9.78 -20.49
CA LYS A 62 -8.66 10.29 -20.69
C LYS A 62 -8.13 10.11 -22.12
N ILE A 63 -8.82 9.36 -22.98
CA ILE A 63 -8.34 9.02 -24.32
C ILE A 63 -9.40 9.44 -25.34
N ASP A 64 -9.01 10.28 -26.30
CA ASP A 64 -9.84 10.66 -27.43
C ASP A 64 -10.42 9.40 -28.12
N PRO A 65 -11.75 9.25 -28.22
CA PRO A 65 -12.39 8.03 -28.73
C PRO A 65 -11.91 7.62 -30.13
N LEU A 66 -11.42 8.56 -30.94
CA LEU A 66 -10.81 8.29 -32.25
C LEU A 66 -9.46 7.57 -32.12
N ILE A 67 -8.60 8.00 -31.20
CA ILE A 67 -7.28 7.39 -30.95
C ILE A 67 -7.45 6.00 -30.31
N HIS A 68 -8.44 5.85 -29.43
CA HIS A 68 -8.75 4.54 -28.84
C HIS A 68 -9.26 3.54 -29.89
N HIS A 69 -10.15 3.98 -30.79
CA HIS A 69 -10.64 3.11 -31.85
C HIS A 69 -9.54 2.70 -32.84
N GLU A 70 -8.64 3.62 -33.21
CA GLU A 70 -7.52 3.33 -34.10
C GLU A 70 -6.49 2.37 -33.46
N THR A 71 -6.22 2.54 -32.16
CA THR A 71 -5.31 1.65 -31.42
C THR A 71 -5.90 0.25 -31.25
N VAL A 72 -7.20 0.11 -30.98
CA VAL A 72 -7.90 -1.18 -30.95
C VAL A 72 -7.82 -1.88 -32.31
N LYS A 73 -8.06 -1.16 -33.41
CA LYS A 73 -7.96 -1.70 -34.77
C LYS A 73 -6.54 -2.16 -35.11
N LYS A 74 -5.52 -1.38 -34.73
CA LYS A 74 -4.10 -1.77 -34.88
C LYS A 74 -3.77 -3.01 -34.06
N ASN A 75 -4.27 -3.12 -32.84
CA ASN A 75 -4.04 -4.27 -31.95
C ASN A 75 -4.72 -5.55 -32.46
N GLU A 76 -5.92 -5.43 -33.03
CA GLU A 76 -6.62 -6.55 -33.68
C GLU A 76 -5.85 -7.07 -34.91
N VAL A 77 -5.35 -6.16 -35.76
CA VAL A 77 -4.49 -6.52 -36.91
C VAL A 77 -3.20 -7.18 -36.45
N LEU A 78 -2.54 -6.67 -35.41
CA LEU A 78 -1.34 -7.29 -34.84
C LEU A 78 -1.64 -8.68 -34.27
N THR A 79 -2.77 -8.85 -33.60
CA THR A 79 -3.20 -10.15 -33.07
C THR A 79 -3.46 -11.15 -34.20
N MET A 80 -4.06 -10.72 -35.31
CA MET A 80 -4.22 -11.55 -36.51
C MET A 80 -2.87 -11.91 -37.13
N LYS A 81 -1.92 -10.97 -37.22
CA LYS A 81 -0.56 -11.22 -37.72
C LYS A 81 0.20 -12.20 -36.83
N VAL A 82 0.13 -12.05 -35.51
CA VAL A 82 0.75 -12.98 -34.55
C VAL A 82 0.14 -14.37 -34.68
N ARG A 83 -1.19 -14.49 -34.83
CA ARG A 83 -1.85 -15.77 -35.11
C ARG A 83 -1.38 -16.39 -36.43
N SER A 84 -1.26 -15.60 -37.48
CA SER A 84 -0.78 -16.05 -38.79
C SER A 84 0.68 -16.51 -38.74
N LEU A 85 1.56 -15.74 -38.10
CA LEU A 85 2.97 -16.08 -37.91
C LEU A 85 3.15 -17.31 -37.02
N LYS A 86 2.38 -17.43 -35.95
CA LYS A 86 2.34 -18.64 -35.11
C LYS A 86 1.93 -19.86 -35.94
N HIS A 87 0.94 -19.71 -36.80
CA HIS A 87 0.49 -20.78 -37.69
C HIS A 87 1.56 -21.14 -38.76
N GLN A 88 2.22 -20.15 -39.35
CA GLN A 88 3.34 -20.36 -40.26
C GLN A 88 4.50 -21.07 -39.54
N LEU A 89 4.89 -20.61 -38.36
CA LEU A 89 5.95 -21.21 -37.57
C LEU A 89 5.62 -22.67 -37.19
N LEU A 90 4.40 -22.95 -36.75
CA LEU A 90 3.90 -24.31 -36.50
C LEU A 90 3.95 -25.19 -37.77
N THR A 91 3.68 -24.61 -38.94
CA THR A 91 3.73 -25.31 -40.23
C THR A 91 5.17 -25.61 -40.68
N TYR A 92 6.14 -24.77 -40.33
CA TYR A 92 7.56 -24.96 -40.65
C TYR A 92 8.31 -25.84 -39.64
N THR A 93 7.88 -25.88 -38.38
CA THR A 93 8.57 -26.59 -37.29
C THR A 93 8.11 -28.04 -37.08
N HIS A 94 6.93 -28.44 -37.60
CA HIS A 94 6.42 -29.80 -37.48
C HIS A 94 6.03 -30.42 -38.83
N PRO A 95 6.84 -31.35 -39.40
CA PRO A 95 6.56 -32.01 -40.68
C PRO A 95 5.26 -32.82 -40.70
N THR A 96 4.78 -33.26 -39.54
CA THR A 96 3.55 -34.06 -39.36
C THR A 96 2.26 -33.27 -39.53
N VAL A 97 2.29 -31.94 -39.43
CA VAL A 97 1.08 -31.08 -39.59
C VAL A 97 0.78 -30.80 -41.06
N ARG A 98 1.74 -30.99 -41.97
CA ARG A 98 1.55 -30.79 -43.42
C ARG A 98 0.45 -31.67 -44.01
N SER A 99 0.23 -32.88 -43.50
CA SER A 99 -0.82 -33.77 -44.03
C SER A 99 -2.22 -33.35 -43.59
N ALA A 100 -2.39 -32.76 -42.40
CA ALA A 100 -3.70 -32.38 -41.87
C ALA A 100 -4.20 -31.04 -42.42
N THR A 101 -3.32 -30.07 -42.65
CA THR A 101 -3.71 -28.74 -43.17
C THR A 101 -3.80 -28.69 -44.69
N ALA A 102 -3.08 -29.55 -45.43
CA ALA A 102 -3.28 -29.70 -46.88
C ALA A 102 -4.70 -30.19 -47.19
N SER A 103 -5.25 -31.13 -46.40
CA SER A 103 -6.61 -31.65 -46.60
C SER A 103 -7.73 -30.65 -46.28
N ALA A 104 -7.47 -29.64 -45.44
CA ALA A 104 -8.46 -28.60 -45.13
C ALA A 104 -8.54 -27.51 -46.23
N MET A 105 -7.45 -27.30 -46.99
CA MET A 105 -7.41 -26.34 -48.09
C MET A 105 -7.75 -26.93 -49.46
N THR A 106 -7.67 -28.25 -49.63
CA THR A 106 -8.19 -28.94 -50.83
C THR A 106 -9.38 -29.80 -50.42
N GLY A 107 -10.60 -29.27 -50.56
CA GLY A 107 -11.85 -29.88 -50.08
C GLY A 107 -12.12 -31.30 -50.57
N ARG A 108 -11.50 -32.31 -49.96
CA ARG A 108 -11.81 -33.73 -50.16
C ARG A 108 -12.08 -34.39 -48.82
N SER A 109 -13.38 -34.67 -48.62
CA SER A 109 -13.98 -35.42 -47.54
C SER A 109 -13.69 -36.92 -47.65
N THR A 110 -13.28 -37.57 -46.56
CA THR A 110 -13.51 -39.01 -46.34
C THR A 110 -13.72 -39.34 -44.85
N HIS A 111 -14.87 -39.96 -44.60
CA HIS A 111 -15.39 -40.57 -43.37
C HIS A 111 -14.47 -41.56 -42.63
N ARG A 112 -14.62 -41.68 -41.30
CA ARG A 112 -15.22 -42.87 -40.62
C ARG A 112 -15.34 -42.71 -39.09
N SER A 113 -16.47 -43.20 -38.57
CA SER A 113 -16.87 -43.26 -37.15
C SER A 113 -16.58 -44.63 -36.55
N THR A 114 -16.27 -44.73 -35.25
CA THR A 114 -16.55 -45.95 -34.45
C THR A 114 -16.86 -45.62 -32.98
N THR A 115 -17.86 -46.33 -32.47
CA THR A 115 -18.52 -46.30 -31.15
C THR A 115 -17.86 -47.32 -30.21
N PHE A 116 -17.85 -47.12 -28.88
CA PHE A 116 -18.03 -48.23 -27.91
C PHE A 116 -18.40 -47.76 -26.50
N ARG A 117 -19.28 -48.53 -25.84
CA ARG A 117 -19.82 -48.41 -24.47
C ARG A 117 -19.61 -49.76 -23.77
N PRO A 118 -19.58 -49.87 -22.42
CA PRO A 118 -20.44 -50.90 -21.81
C PRO A 118 -21.05 -50.56 -20.43
N SER A 119 -21.99 -51.43 -20.05
CA SER A 119 -22.92 -51.50 -18.92
C SER A 119 -22.42 -52.49 -17.85
N THR A 120 -22.90 -52.43 -16.59
CA THR A 120 -23.39 -53.61 -15.80
C THR A 120 -23.92 -53.26 -14.39
N ARG A 121 -24.62 -54.23 -13.79
CA ARG A 121 -25.71 -54.22 -12.80
C ARG A 121 -25.29 -54.39 -11.32
N ARG A 122 -26.25 -54.13 -10.41
CA ARG A 122 -26.33 -54.52 -8.97
C ARG A 122 -26.40 -56.05 -8.74
N PRO A 123 -26.29 -56.56 -7.48
CA PRO A 123 -27.50 -56.79 -6.64
C PRO A 123 -27.34 -56.61 -5.10
N ILE A 124 -28.49 -56.66 -4.39
CA ILE A 124 -28.73 -56.66 -2.92
C ILE A 124 -28.90 -58.13 -2.44
N PRO A 125 -28.74 -58.47 -1.15
CA PRO A 125 -29.89 -58.96 -0.35
C PRO A 125 -29.89 -58.55 1.16
N SER A 126 -30.93 -59.00 1.87
CA SER A 126 -31.53 -58.51 3.12
C SER A 126 -31.38 -59.43 4.35
N SER A 127 -31.67 -58.82 5.53
CA SER A 127 -32.48 -59.30 6.68
C SER A 127 -31.94 -60.23 7.80
N HIS A 128 -32.21 -59.77 9.03
CA HIS A 128 -32.55 -60.45 10.31
C HIS A 128 -31.60 -61.47 10.95
N GLN A 129 -31.23 -61.22 12.23
CA GLN A 129 -31.65 -62.00 13.42
C GLN A 129 -31.05 -61.42 14.72
N THR A 130 -31.85 -61.45 15.79
CA THR A 130 -31.50 -61.14 17.19
C THR A 130 -31.50 -62.45 17.97
N ASP A 131 -30.47 -62.67 18.80
CA ASP A 131 -30.48 -63.73 19.80
C ASP A 131 -29.82 -63.30 21.12
N HIS A 132 -30.36 -63.86 22.19
CA HIS A 132 -30.07 -63.65 23.62
C HIS A 132 -28.75 -64.30 24.08
N HIS A 133 -28.13 -63.76 25.15
CA HIS A 133 -27.37 -64.59 26.09
C HIS A 133 -27.23 -63.98 27.51
N THR A 134 -27.86 -64.66 28.46
CA THR A 134 -27.43 -65.10 29.81
C THR A 134 -26.19 -64.50 30.48
N THR A 135 -26.28 -64.10 31.75
CA THR A 135 -25.22 -64.40 32.76
C THR A 135 -25.76 -64.46 34.20
N VAL A 136 -25.24 -65.45 34.92
CA VAL A 136 -25.44 -65.91 36.31
C VAL A 136 -24.50 -65.17 37.26
N ILE A 137 -24.94 -64.73 38.48
CA ILE A 137 -24.11 -64.74 39.72
C ILE A 137 -25.00 -64.94 40.96
N SER A 138 -24.50 -65.79 41.86
CA SER A 138 -25.00 -66.35 43.13
C SER A 138 -25.07 -65.36 44.32
N PRO A 139 -25.64 -65.78 45.49
CA PRO A 139 -26.19 -64.91 46.53
C PRO A 139 -25.23 -64.65 47.71
N THR A 140 -25.55 -63.68 48.56
CA THR A 140 -24.99 -63.59 49.93
C THR A 140 -26.09 -63.25 50.92
N ALA A 141 -26.36 -64.19 51.82
CA ALA A 141 -27.24 -64.02 52.97
C ALA A 141 -26.50 -63.29 54.09
N THR A 142 -27.19 -62.39 54.81
CA THR A 142 -26.81 -62.06 56.19
C THR A 142 -28.05 -61.91 57.05
N VAL A 143 -28.10 -62.74 58.08
CA VAL A 143 -29.09 -62.85 59.15
C VAL A 143 -28.87 -61.73 60.17
N VAL A 144 -29.94 -61.07 60.64
CA VAL A 144 -30.02 -60.48 61.99
C VAL A 144 -31.47 -60.57 62.49
N HIS A 145 -31.69 -61.46 63.47
CA HIS A 145 -32.79 -61.39 64.45
C HIS A 145 -32.47 -60.32 65.51
N PRO A 146 -33.48 -59.74 66.19
CA PRO A 146 -33.69 -60.22 67.57
C PRO A 146 -35.15 -60.34 68.01
N ASP A 147 -35.35 -61.40 68.80
CA ASP A 147 -36.27 -61.64 69.92
C ASP A 147 -37.24 -60.55 70.42
N SER A 148 -38.48 -60.95 70.73
CA SER A 148 -38.93 -61.10 72.13
C SER A 148 -40.41 -61.51 72.27
N LYS A 149 -40.60 -62.77 72.69
CA LYS A 149 -41.46 -63.30 73.77
C LYS A 149 -42.82 -62.63 74.07
N TYR A 150 -43.89 -63.41 73.95
CA TYR A 150 -44.86 -63.64 75.04
C TYR A 150 -45.37 -65.09 75.02
N HIS A 151 -45.32 -65.72 76.20
CA HIS A 151 -45.89 -67.02 76.52
C HIS A 151 -47.43 -66.99 76.44
N ASN A 152 -48.05 -68.08 75.98
CA ASN A 152 -49.13 -68.67 76.79
C ASN A 152 -49.23 -70.18 76.58
N GLU A 153 -49.33 -70.87 77.70
CA GLU A 153 -49.36 -72.31 77.86
C GLU A 153 -50.72 -72.87 77.43
N GLN A 154 -50.74 -73.96 76.67
CA GLN A 154 -51.85 -74.92 76.74
C GLN A 154 -51.44 -76.30 76.21
N ARG A 155 -51.29 -77.20 77.18
CA ARG A 155 -51.59 -78.65 77.17
C ARG A 155 -51.30 -79.44 75.88
N VAL A 156 -50.28 -80.28 76.03
CA VAL A 156 -50.07 -81.52 75.29
C VAL A 156 -51.35 -82.37 75.30
N THR A 157 -52.01 -82.46 74.14
CA THR A 157 -52.85 -83.60 73.77
C THR A 157 -52.29 -84.16 72.46
N SER A 158 -51.78 -85.38 72.52
CA SER A 158 -51.36 -86.16 71.35
C SER A 158 -52.59 -86.53 70.52
N ILE A 159 -53.07 -85.59 69.70
CA ILE A 159 -54.07 -85.85 68.67
C ILE A 159 -53.32 -86.45 67.48
N ARG A 160 -53.66 -87.69 67.12
CA ARG A 160 -53.25 -88.31 65.86
C ARG A 160 -53.68 -87.38 64.72
N ILE A 161 -52.73 -86.64 64.17
CA ILE A 161 -52.96 -85.75 63.04
C ILE A 161 -53.34 -86.65 61.86
N SER A 162 -54.57 -86.54 61.37
CA SER A 162 -54.99 -87.26 60.17
C SER A 162 -54.14 -86.79 59.00
N GLU A 163 -53.64 -87.73 58.20
CA GLU A 163 -52.70 -87.49 57.09
C GLU A 163 -53.19 -86.39 56.11
N GLY A 164 -54.51 -86.25 55.95
CA GLY A 164 -55.15 -85.19 55.16
C GLY A 164 -54.91 -83.76 55.69
N THR A 165 -54.87 -83.56 57.01
CA THR A 165 -54.64 -82.21 57.60
C THR A 165 -53.19 -81.75 57.51
N VAL A 166 -52.23 -82.70 57.45
CA VAL A 166 -50.82 -82.39 57.17
C VAL A 166 -50.65 -81.99 55.70
N HIS A 167 -51.32 -82.70 54.78
CA HIS A 167 -51.27 -82.42 53.35
C HIS A 167 -51.82 -81.03 53.00
N GLU A 168 -52.96 -80.65 53.57
CA GLU A 168 -53.58 -79.33 53.37
C GLU A 168 -52.69 -78.20 53.90
N LYS A 169 -52.13 -78.35 55.11
CA LYS A 169 -51.16 -77.39 55.66
C LYS A 169 -49.89 -77.29 54.78
N ALA A 170 -49.40 -78.40 54.23
CA ALA A 170 -48.27 -78.40 53.31
C ALA A 170 -48.59 -77.68 51.99
N MET A 171 -49.82 -77.82 51.46
CA MET A 171 -50.27 -77.05 50.29
C MET A 171 -50.38 -75.56 50.59
N ILE A 172 -50.93 -75.17 51.74
CA ILE A 172 -51.00 -73.78 52.18
C ILE A 172 -49.60 -73.17 52.30
N ILE A 173 -48.63 -73.91 52.84
CA ILE A 173 -47.23 -73.45 52.92
C ILE A 173 -46.63 -73.25 51.52
N LYS A 174 -46.87 -74.17 50.58
CA LYS A 174 -46.43 -74.02 49.18
C LYS A 174 -47.07 -72.81 48.51
N LEU A 175 -48.38 -72.61 48.69
CA LEU A 175 -49.10 -71.46 48.16
C LEU A 175 -48.55 -70.15 48.75
N ASN A 176 -48.34 -70.09 50.07
CA ASN A 176 -47.74 -68.92 50.72
C ASN A 176 -46.29 -68.66 50.29
N ARG A 177 -45.55 -69.68 49.87
CA ARG A 177 -44.22 -69.52 49.28
C ARG A 177 -44.31 -68.91 47.88
N VAL A 178 -45.26 -69.37 47.06
CA VAL A 178 -45.51 -68.81 45.72
C VAL A 178 -46.03 -67.37 45.81
N ILE A 179 -46.98 -67.09 46.72
CA ILE A 179 -47.49 -65.73 46.96
C ILE A 179 -46.36 -64.80 47.41
N ARG A 180 -45.48 -65.24 48.33
CA ARG A 180 -44.31 -64.44 48.73
C ARG A 180 -43.36 -64.15 47.58
N GLY A 181 -43.05 -65.15 46.75
CA GLY A 181 -42.25 -64.94 45.54
C GLY A 181 -42.89 -63.94 44.58
N HIS A 182 -44.22 -64.02 44.37
CA HIS A 182 -44.92 -63.04 43.55
C HIS A 182 -44.93 -61.63 44.17
N LEU A 183 -45.09 -61.50 45.48
CA LEU A 183 -45.00 -60.22 46.18
C LEU A 183 -43.60 -59.60 46.05
N GLU A 184 -42.55 -60.38 46.21
CA GLU A 184 -41.16 -59.94 45.98
C GLU A 184 -40.97 -59.45 44.53
N THR A 185 -41.46 -60.18 43.53
CA THR A 185 -41.39 -59.71 42.13
C THR A 185 -42.20 -58.43 41.87
N ILE A 186 -43.33 -58.25 42.56
CA ILE A 186 -44.14 -57.02 42.45
C ILE A 186 -43.40 -55.84 43.06
N ASP A 187 -42.71 -56.04 44.20
CA ASP A 187 -41.93 -55.00 44.86
C ASP A 187 -40.71 -54.59 44.02
N GLU A 188 -40.02 -55.56 43.41
CA GLU A 188 -38.95 -55.29 42.44
C GLU A 188 -39.45 -54.45 41.26
N GLN A 189 -40.57 -54.85 40.65
CA GLN A 189 -41.18 -54.11 39.54
C GLN A 189 -41.60 -52.70 39.95
N ARG A 190 -42.10 -52.50 41.17
CA ARG A 190 -42.45 -51.16 41.70
C ARG A 190 -41.22 -50.26 41.80
N ILE A 191 -40.11 -50.80 42.30
CA ILE A 191 -38.84 -50.06 42.41
C ILE A 191 -38.34 -49.66 41.01
N ASP A 192 -38.43 -50.57 40.03
CA ASP A 192 -38.00 -50.27 38.66
C ASP A 192 -38.89 -49.23 37.98
N ILE A 193 -40.22 -49.29 38.18
CA ILE A 193 -41.16 -48.26 37.72
C ILE A 193 -40.81 -46.90 38.35
N GLN A 194 -40.46 -46.87 39.63
CA GLN A 194 -40.07 -45.64 40.31
C GLN A 194 -38.78 -45.05 39.71
N LYS A 195 -37.75 -45.87 39.50
CA LYS A 195 -36.50 -45.44 38.84
C LYS A 195 -36.74 -44.91 37.42
N LEU A 196 -37.58 -45.61 36.64
CA LEU A 196 -37.95 -45.16 35.29
C LEU A 196 -38.69 -43.83 35.31
N ASN A 197 -39.58 -43.61 36.29
CA ASN A 197 -40.27 -42.33 36.45
C ASN A 197 -39.33 -41.18 36.86
N GLU A 198 -38.36 -41.45 37.73
CA GLU A 198 -37.32 -40.48 38.10
C GLU A 198 -36.46 -40.10 36.88
N GLN A 199 -36.06 -41.10 36.08
CA GLN A 199 -35.34 -40.87 34.82
C GLN A 199 -36.17 -40.05 33.83
N LEU A 200 -37.44 -40.38 33.62
CA LEU A 200 -38.34 -39.62 32.75
C LEU A 200 -38.53 -38.18 33.24
N SER A 201 -38.63 -37.95 34.55
CA SER A 201 -38.72 -36.60 35.11
C SER A 201 -37.45 -35.81 34.85
N SER A 202 -36.27 -36.41 35.07
CA SER A 202 -34.98 -35.76 34.79
C SER A 202 -34.82 -35.41 33.31
N LEU A 203 -35.24 -36.29 32.40
CA LEU A 203 -35.19 -36.06 30.95
C LEU A 203 -36.15 -34.96 30.52
N ARG A 204 -37.35 -34.87 31.12
CA ARG A 204 -38.29 -33.76 30.85
C ARG A 204 -37.69 -32.41 31.24
N ILE A 205 -37.09 -32.32 32.43
CA ILE A 205 -36.42 -31.09 32.88
C ILE A 205 -35.25 -30.72 31.95
N GLN A 206 -34.48 -31.71 31.48
CA GLN A 206 -33.41 -31.48 30.51
C GLN A 206 -33.96 -31.00 29.14
N LEU A 207 -35.09 -31.53 28.69
CA LEU A 207 -35.73 -31.09 27.45
C LEU A 207 -36.25 -29.65 27.57
N ASP A 208 -36.91 -29.31 28.69
CA ASP A 208 -37.43 -27.97 28.91
C ASP A 208 -36.31 -26.93 29.02
N THR A 209 -35.21 -27.26 29.72
CA THR A 209 -34.04 -26.38 29.82
C THR A 209 -33.32 -26.20 28.48
N THR A 210 -33.15 -27.26 27.70
CA THR A 210 -32.55 -27.17 26.36
C THR A 210 -33.44 -26.39 25.39
N ARG A 211 -34.77 -26.54 25.49
CA ARG A 211 -35.74 -25.76 24.72
C ARG A 211 -35.68 -24.28 25.05
N ALA A 212 -35.68 -23.91 26.33
CA ALA A 212 -35.54 -22.52 26.75
C ALA A 212 -34.24 -21.89 26.24
N SER A 213 -33.11 -22.61 26.35
CA SER A 213 -31.82 -22.16 25.82
C SER A 213 -31.82 -21.95 24.30
N LEU A 214 -32.52 -22.82 23.56
CA LEU A 214 -32.66 -22.67 22.11
C LEU A 214 -33.53 -21.47 21.72
N GLU A 215 -34.60 -21.19 22.46
CA GLU A 215 -35.45 -20.02 22.27
C GLU A 215 -34.68 -18.73 22.55
N ASP A 216 -33.92 -18.65 23.65
CA ASP A 216 -33.07 -17.50 23.98
C ASP A 216 -31.97 -17.27 22.93
N ARG A 217 -31.33 -18.36 22.45
CA ARG A 217 -30.32 -18.28 21.38
C ARG A 217 -30.92 -17.92 20.03
N SER A 218 -32.22 -18.14 19.83
CA SER A 218 -32.92 -17.74 18.60
C SER A 218 -33.29 -16.27 18.67
N ARG A 219 -33.84 -15.79 19.79
CA ARG A 219 -34.10 -14.37 20.05
C ARG A 219 -32.83 -13.52 19.99
N SER A 220 -31.74 -14.00 20.58
CA SER A 220 -30.45 -13.30 20.52
C SER A 220 -29.91 -13.19 19.10
N ARG A 221 -30.14 -14.21 18.25
CA ARG A 221 -29.76 -14.16 16.83
C ARG A 221 -30.61 -13.17 16.06
N GLU A 222 -31.93 -13.16 16.28
CA GLU A 222 -32.85 -12.22 15.65
C GLU A 222 -32.50 -10.76 15.99
N ASN A 223 -32.28 -10.46 17.28
CA ASN A 223 -31.83 -9.13 17.71
C ASN A 223 -30.48 -8.73 17.10
N GLN A 224 -29.55 -9.68 16.95
CA GLN A 224 -28.25 -9.41 16.30
C GLN A 224 -28.43 -9.07 14.81
N TYR A 225 -29.34 -9.75 14.11
CA TYR A 225 -29.64 -9.43 12.71
C TYR A 225 -30.21 -8.02 12.54
N ASP A 226 -31.08 -7.58 13.44
CA ASP A 226 -31.66 -6.24 13.39
C ASP A 226 -30.61 -5.15 13.65
N VAL A 227 -29.72 -5.36 14.62
CA VAL A 227 -28.59 -4.45 14.90
C VAL A 227 -27.62 -4.38 13.72
N ASP A 228 -27.28 -5.53 13.13
CA ASP A 228 -26.38 -5.60 11.98
C ASP A 228 -26.99 -4.90 10.74
N GLU A 229 -28.30 -5.03 10.50
CA GLU A 229 -28.97 -4.33 9.39
C GLU A 229 -29.04 -2.82 9.61
N GLU A 230 -29.28 -2.36 10.84
CA GLU A 230 -29.26 -0.94 11.16
C GLU A 230 -27.85 -0.35 11.02
N GLN A 231 -26.81 -1.06 11.46
CA GLN A 231 -25.42 -0.65 11.23
C GLN A 231 -25.09 -0.56 9.73
N LYS A 232 -25.53 -1.53 8.92
CA LYS A 232 -25.35 -1.44 7.46
C LYS A 232 -26.13 -0.28 6.82
N ARG A 233 -27.26 0.15 7.40
CA ARG A 233 -27.98 1.34 6.91
C ARG A 233 -27.21 2.62 7.23
N ILE A 234 -26.70 2.73 8.46
CA ILE A 234 -25.86 3.87 8.88
C ILE A 234 -24.59 3.94 8.04
N GLU A 235 -23.91 2.81 7.80
CA GLU A 235 -22.72 2.76 6.94
C GLU A 235 -23.01 3.16 5.50
N ARG A 236 -24.15 2.73 4.94
CA ARG A 236 -24.58 3.15 3.60
C ARG A 236 -24.81 4.64 3.52
N SER A 237 -25.53 5.22 4.48
CA SER A 237 -25.76 6.67 4.54
C SER A 237 -24.45 7.46 4.69
N ARG A 238 -23.51 6.97 5.51
CA ARG A 238 -22.17 7.57 5.65
C ARG A 238 -21.37 7.52 4.35
N ILE A 239 -21.43 6.42 3.61
CA ILE A 239 -20.78 6.28 2.31
C ILE A 239 -21.41 7.21 1.28
N GLU A 240 -22.73 7.40 1.30
CA GLU A 240 -23.44 8.34 0.43
C GLU A 240 -22.97 9.78 0.69
N LEU A 241 -22.96 10.22 1.96
CA LEU A 241 -22.47 11.56 2.33
C LEU A 241 -21.01 11.78 1.91
N MET A 242 -20.12 10.81 2.15
CA MET A 242 -18.72 10.92 1.76
C MET A 242 -18.54 10.97 0.23
N ASN A 243 -19.42 10.31 -0.53
CA ASN A 243 -19.41 10.42 -2.00
C ASN A 243 -19.89 11.78 -2.48
N GLU A 244 -20.88 12.39 -1.83
CA GLU A 244 -21.34 13.74 -2.12
C GLU A 244 -20.23 14.77 -1.84
N GLU A 245 -19.54 14.67 -0.70
CA GLU A 245 -18.38 15.49 -0.36
C GLU A 245 -17.25 15.32 -1.40
N LEU A 246 -16.92 14.09 -1.79
CA LEU A 246 -15.93 13.84 -2.84
C LEU A 246 -16.35 14.42 -4.19
N GLN A 247 -17.65 14.40 -4.51
CA GLN A 247 -18.16 15.01 -5.72
C GLN A 247 -18.04 16.54 -5.68
N GLN A 248 -18.33 17.15 -4.52
CA GLN A 248 -18.13 18.58 -4.31
C GLN A 248 -16.66 18.99 -4.44
N ILE A 249 -15.74 18.28 -3.77
CA ILE A 249 -14.29 18.53 -3.86
C ILE A 249 -13.77 18.38 -5.29
N ARG A 250 -14.30 17.42 -6.06
CA ARG A 250 -13.97 17.27 -7.48
C ARG A 250 -14.51 18.45 -8.31
N GLY A 251 -15.71 18.92 -8.01
CA GLY A 251 -16.27 20.13 -8.61
C GLY A 251 -15.41 21.36 -8.34
N GLU A 252 -15.03 21.58 -7.08
CA GLU A 252 -14.16 22.68 -6.66
C GLU A 252 -12.79 22.60 -7.34
N ASN A 253 -12.17 21.41 -7.40
CA ASN A 253 -10.90 21.22 -8.12
C ASN A 253 -11.02 21.54 -9.62
N ASN A 254 -12.12 21.18 -10.27
CA ASN A 254 -12.34 21.49 -11.68
C ASN A 254 -12.51 23.00 -11.91
N VAL A 255 -13.20 23.69 -10.99
CA VAL A 255 -13.33 25.16 -11.03
C VAL A 255 -11.97 25.82 -10.81
N LEU A 256 -11.20 25.37 -9.81
CA LEU A 256 -9.85 25.86 -9.54
C LEU A 256 -8.92 25.63 -10.73
N LYS A 257 -8.96 24.45 -11.35
CA LYS A 257 -8.19 24.15 -12.54
C LYS A 257 -8.57 25.08 -13.70
N SER A 258 -9.86 25.29 -13.93
CA SER A 258 -10.35 26.20 -14.97
C SER A 258 -9.96 27.65 -14.71
N ALA A 259 -10.00 28.10 -13.46
CA ALA A 259 -9.55 29.43 -13.06
C ALA A 259 -8.04 29.59 -13.25
N ASN A 260 -7.24 28.57 -12.87
CA ASN A 260 -5.79 28.59 -13.04
C ASN A 260 -5.40 28.57 -14.53
N GLU A 261 -6.06 27.75 -15.35
CA GLU A 261 -5.87 27.78 -16.81
C GLU A 261 -6.22 29.14 -17.41
N ARG A 262 -7.26 29.82 -16.93
CA ARG A 262 -7.60 31.19 -17.37
C ARG A 262 -6.55 32.20 -16.95
N LEU A 263 -6.06 32.13 -15.71
CA LEU A 263 -5.00 33.01 -15.23
C LEU A 263 -3.72 32.82 -16.03
N VAL A 264 -3.30 31.57 -16.27
CA VAL A 264 -2.13 31.27 -17.12
C VAL A 264 -2.31 31.82 -18.53
N ARG A 265 -3.50 31.65 -19.15
CA ARG A 265 -3.78 32.24 -20.46
C ARG A 265 -3.72 33.77 -20.43
N GLN A 266 -4.35 34.41 -19.45
CA GLN A 266 -4.29 35.87 -19.30
C GLN A 266 -2.87 36.39 -19.06
N SER A 267 -2.06 35.69 -18.27
CA SER A 267 -0.66 36.07 -18.06
C SER A 267 0.15 35.94 -19.33
N LEU A 268 -0.01 34.85 -20.09
CA LEU A 268 0.69 34.66 -21.36
C LEU A 268 0.25 35.67 -22.42
N GLU A 269 -1.05 35.96 -22.52
CA GLU A 269 -1.59 36.99 -23.42
C GLU A 269 -1.08 38.39 -23.04
N ALA A 270 -1.09 38.74 -21.75
CA ALA A 270 -0.59 40.02 -21.27
C ALA A 270 0.93 40.17 -21.49
N GLU A 271 1.71 39.11 -21.29
CA GLU A 271 3.16 39.11 -21.54
C GLU A 271 3.45 39.29 -23.03
N MET A 272 2.76 38.54 -23.90
CA MET A 272 2.90 38.69 -25.36
C MET A 272 2.54 40.10 -25.85
N ASP A 273 1.45 40.69 -25.38
CA ASP A 273 0.99 42.01 -25.83
C ASP A 273 1.86 43.15 -25.29
N THR A 274 2.39 43.03 -24.07
CA THR A 274 3.22 44.10 -23.46
C THR A 274 4.66 44.05 -23.97
N GLU A 275 5.26 42.88 -24.07
CA GLU A 275 6.66 42.72 -24.50
C GLU A 275 6.80 43.03 -25.99
N SER A 276 5.90 42.53 -26.84
CA SER A 276 5.92 42.86 -28.27
C SER A 276 5.61 44.33 -28.56
N ALA A 277 4.70 44.97 -27.81
CA ALA A 277 4.39 46.37 -28.00
C ALA A 277 5.52 47.30 -27.54
N THR A 278 6.21 46.96 -26.44
CA THR A 278 7.34 47.75 -25.92
C THR A 278 8.58 47.59 -26.79
N GLU A 279 8.91 46.36 -27.22
CA GLU A 279 10.02 46.12 -28.16
C GLU A 279 9.80 46.86 -29.50
N VAL A 280 8.58 46.84 -30.02
CA VAL A 280 8.24 47.56 -31.27
C VAL A 280 8.34 49.08 -31.08
N LEU A 281 7.95 49.62 -29.92
CA LEU A 281 8.10 51.05 -29.62
C LEU A 281 9.58 51.45 -29.46
N ASP A 282 10.39 50.63 -28.79
CA ASP A 282 11.81 50.88 -28.60
C ASP A 282 12.59 50.79 -29.92
N LEU A 283 12.28 49.79 -30.75
CA LEU A 283 12.82 49.68 -32.11
C LEU A 283 12.43 50.89 -32.97
N LYS A 284 11.18 51.35 -32.90
CA LYS A 284 10.74 52.57 -33.60
C LYS A 284 11.48 53.82 -33.12
N GLN A 285 11.69 53.97 -31.82
CA GLN A 285 12.47 55.09 -31.28
C GLN A 285 13.94 55.03 -31.72
N SER A 286 14.55 53.84 -31.70
CA SER A 286 15.91 53.64 -32.19
C SER A 286 16.02 53.97 -33.69
N LEU A 287 15.05 53.54 -34.49
CA LEU A 287 15.01 53.80 -35.92
C LEU A 287 14.84 55.29 -36.23
N ALA A 288 13.99 56.00 -35.48
CA ALA A 288 13.85 57.46 -35.58
C ALA A 288 15.16 58.20 -35.26
N LYS A 289 15.89 57.77 -34.22
CA LYS A 289 17.21 58.35 -33.87
C LYS A 289 18.24 58.13 -34.98
N VAL A 290 18.27 56.95 -35.58
CA VAL A 290 19.18 56.64 -36.69
C VAL A 290 18.82 57.44 -37.94
N GLU A 291 17.53 57.58 -38.26
CA GLU A 291 17.07 58.42 -39.37
C GLU A 291 17.45 59.90 -39.20
N GLU A 292 17.38 60.42 -37.97
CA GLU A 292 17.78 61.79 -37.68
C GLU A 292 19.29 61.99 -37.83
N GLN A 293 20.10 61.06 -37.32
CA GLN A 293 21.55 61.05 -37.52
C GLN A 293 21.93 60.97 -39.01
N LEU A 294 21.19 60.18 -39.81
CA LEU A 294 21.40 60.10 -41.25
C LEU A 294 21.10 61.44 -41.94
N ARG A 295 19.97 62.08 -41.59
CA ARG A 295 19.61 63.40 -42.14
C ARG A 295 20.63 64.48 -41.77
N GLU A 296 21.17 64.43 -40.55
CA GLU A 296 22.22 65.37 -40.12
C GLU A 296 23.55 65.13 -40.85
N ALA A 297 23.94 63.86 -41.03
CA ALA A 297 25.10 63.49 -41.83
C ALA A 297 24.96 63.93 -43.30
N GLU A 298 23.78 63.76 -43.90
CA GLU A 298 23.49 64.23 -45.26
C GLU A 298 23.58 65.76 -45.38
N ARG A 299 23.06 66.51 -44.39
CA ARG A 299 23.19 67.98 -44.36
C ARG A 299 24.65 68.40 -44.27
N SER A 300 25.41 67.79 -43.38
CA SER A 300 26.85 68.05 -43.22
C SER A 300 27.63 67.72 -44.50
N SER A 301 27.33 66.60 -45.16
CA SER A 301 27.91 66.23 -46.45
C SER A 301 27.59 67.27 -47.54
N ARG A 302 26.35 67.77 -47.61
CA ARG A 302 25.98 68.81 -48.58
C ARG A 302 26.72 70.13 -48.34
N ASP A 303 26.92 70.50 -47.09
CA ASP A 303 27.62 71.74 -46.76
C ASP A 303 29.13 71.64 -47.01
N THR A 304 29.74 70.49 -46.73
CA THR A 304 31.14 70.22 -47.13
C THR A 304 31.29 70.20 -48.65
N GLU A 305 30.35 69.61 -49.40
CA GLU A 305 30.35 69.62 -50.86
C GLU A 305 30.24 71.04 -51.44
N LYS A 306 29.40 71.90 -50.85
CA LYS A 306 29.31 73.32 -51.22
C LYS A 306 30.64 74.04 -51.00
N ARG A 307 31.28 73.85 -49.83
CA ARG A 307 32.60 74.43 -49.53
C ARG A 307 33.65 73.99 -50.55
N LEU A 308 33.71 72.70 -50.85
CA LEU A 308 34.62 72.17 -51.87
C LEU A 308 34.35 72.75 -53.26
N LYS A 309 33.08 72.96 -53.65
CA LYS A 309 32.73 73.61 -54.92
C LYS A 309 33.18 75.08 -54.97
N GLU A 310 33.08 75.81 -53.87
CA GLU A 310 33.56 77.19 -53.77
C GLU A 310 35.09 77.26 -53.85
N GLU A 311 35.80 76.39 -53.12
CA GLU A 311 37.26 76.26 -53.21
C GLU A 311 37.70 75.90 -54.63
N LEU A 312 36.99 74.98 -55.29
CA LEU A 312 37.29 74.58 -56.67
C LEU A 312 37.06 75.74 -57.65
N LYS A 313 36.09 76.63 -57.40
CA LYS A 313 35.91 77.86 -58.18
C LYS A 313 37.07 78.85 -57.94
N LYS A 314 37.49 79.05 -56.69
CA LYS A 314 38.63 79.92 -56.33
C LYS A 314 39.93 79.43 -56.98
N LEU A 315 40.22 78.13 -56.87
CA LEU A 315 41.38 77.51 -57.51
C LEU A 315 41.33 77.62 -59.04
N LYS A 316 40.14 77.51 -59.66
CA LYS A 316 39.98 77.74 -61.09
C LYS A 316 40.30 79.18 -61.49
N SER A 317 39.84 80.17 -60.74
CA SER A 317 40.16 81.58 -61.01
C SER A 317 41.65 81.89 -60.79
N GLU A 318 42.25 81.31 -59.75
CA GLU A 318 43.68 81.45 -59.46
C GLU A 318 44.52 80.79 -60.55
N ARG A 319 44.18 79.57 -60.97
CA ARG A 319 44.80 78.89 -62.11
C ARG A 319 44.68 79.73 -63.39
N HIS A 320 43.53 80.34 -63.66
CA HIS A 320 43.38 81.20 -64.83
C HIS A 320 44.26 82.47 -64.74
N SER A 321 44.39 83.04 -63.54
CA SER A 321 45.30 84.18 -63.29
C SER A 321 46.76 83.79 -63.51
N LEU A 322 47.20 82.67 -62.93
CA LEU A 322 48.53 82.11 -63.13
C LEU A 322 48.79 81.73 -64.59
N GLU A 323 47.78 81.23 -65.30
CA GLU A 323 47.89 80.89 -66.72
C GLU A 323 48.04 82.15 -67.60
N LYS A 324 47.38 83.26 -67.25
CA LYS A 324 47.62 84.57 -67.87
C LYS A 324 49.03 85.08 -67.57
N GLN A 325 49.49 84.97 -66.32
CA GLN A 325 50.85 85.35 -65.94
C GLN A 325 51.90 84.48 -66.65
N LEU A 326 51.65 83.17 -66.82
CA LEU A 326 52.51 82.26 -67.58
C LEU A 326 52.50 82.54 -69.08
N LYS A 327 51.38 82.98 -69.66
CA LYS A 327 51.34 83.43 -71.06
C LYS A 327 52.16 84.70 -71.27
N HIS A 328 52.09 85.67 -70.37
CA HIS A 328 52.95 86.86 -70.40
C HIS A 328 54.43 86.53 -70.12
N ALA A 329 54.71 85.58 -69.23
CA ALA A 329 56.08 85.10 -68.99
C ALA A 329 56.64 84.30 -70.19
N ARG A 330 55.78 83.62 -70.97
CA ARG A 330 56.14 82.90 -72.21
C ARG A 330 56.39 83.84 -73.40
N GLU A 331 55.82 85.04 -73.43
CA GLU A 331 56.13 86.07 -74.43
C GLU A 331 57.50 86.75 -74.20
N ILE A 332 58.07 86.67 -72.98
CA ILE A 332 59.30 87.39 -72.60
C ILE A 332 60.58 86.53 -72.64
N LYS A 333 60.51 85.20 -72.82
CA LYS A 333 61.72 84.34 -72.83
C LYS A 333 61.68 83.24 -73.89
N SER A 334 62.39 83.47 -74.98
CA SER A 334 62.90 82.46 -75.89
C SER A 334 64.12 81.74 -75.28
N GLN A 335 63.98 80.42 -75.06
CA GLN A 335 65.02 79.36 -74.97
C GLN A 335 66.01 79.36 -73.76
N PRO A 336 66.68 78.22 -73.44
CA PRO A 336 66.15 76.89 -73.08
C PRO A 336 66.85 76.29 -71.83
N SER A 337 66.65 74.98 -71.56
CA SER A 337 67.28 74.09 -70.54
C SER A 337 66.59 74.05 -69.15
N SER A 338 66.48 72.95 -68.39
CA SER A 338 66.71 71.51 -68.54
C SER A 338 66.29 70.81 -67.22
N THR A 339 65.88 69.52 -67.27
CA THR A 339 66.07 68.51 -66.19
C THR A 339 65.15 68.59 -64.94
N VAL A 340 64.62 67.57 -64.24
CA VAL A 340 64.10 66.17 -64.42
C VAL A 340 63.58 65.74 -63.01
N ILE A 341 62.70 64.72 -62.92
CA ILE A 341 62.37 63.80 -61.78
C ILE A 341 61.04 63.90 -60.95
N SER A 342 60.17 62.91 -61.22
CA SER A 342 59.19 62.05 -60.48
C SER A 342 58.59 62.29 -59.07
N HIS A 343 57.24 62.23 -59.02
CA HIS A 343 56.24 61.42 -58.22
C HIS A 343 56.69 60.24 -57.28
N PRO A 344 55.80 59.59 -56.44
CA PRO A 344 55.07 60.03 -55.23
C PRO A 344 55.18 59.02 -53.99
N PRO A 345 54.15 58.39 -53.36
CA PRO A 345 53.67 58.61 -51.96
C PRO A 345 53.51 57.32 -51.05
N ILE A 346 52.79 57.42 -49.89
CA ILE A 346 51.91 56.39 -49.22
C ILE A 346 52.38 55.56 -47.97
N ASP A 347 51.57 55.69 -46.88
CA ASP A 347 50.98 54.73 -45.88
C ASP A 347 51.68 53.96 -44.71
N ARG A 348 50.91 53.95 -43.59
CA ARG A 348 50.38 52.82 -42.75
C ARG A 348 51.13 52.18 -41.55
N LYS A 349 50.42 52.30 -40.39
CA LYS A 349 49.86 51.25 -39.49
C LYS A 349 50.73 50.51 -38.45
N ARG A 350 50.11 50.46 -37.24
CA ARG A 350 49.74 49.30 -36.40
C ARG A 350 50.67 48.85 -35.24
N ARG A 351 50.10 49.06 -34.03
CA ARG A 351 49.58 48.06 -33.06
C ARG A 351 50.51 47.30 -32.11
N GLU A 352 50.06 47.32 -30.85
CA GLU A 352 49.88 46.19 -29.88
C GLU A 352 51.14 45.53 -29.33
N LYS A 353 51.22 45.01 -28.11
CA LYS A 353 50.52 45.09 -26.81
C LYS A 353 51.28 44.07 -25.90
N GLU A 354 51.07 44.15 -24.59
CA GLU A 354 51.05 43.03 -23.62
C GLU A 354 52.26 42.64 -22.73
N SER A 355 51.82 42.09 -21.58
CA SER A 355 52.44 41.45 -20.39
C SER A 355 53.03 42.41 -19.35
N GLU A 356 52.46 42.63 -18.15
CA GLU A 356 51.85 41.75 -17.11
C GLU A 356 52.84 40.73 -16.53
N ASP A 357 53.29 40.96 -15.29
CA ASP A 357 53.07 40.08 -14.12
C ASP A 357 54.11 40.38 -13.03
N GLU A 358 53.71 41.07 -11.96
CA GLU A 358 54.24 40.95 -10.59
C GLU A 358 53.40 41.85 -9.66
N GLU A 359 53.01 41.33 -8.49
CA GLU A 359 52.29 41.96 -7.36
C GLU A 359 50.88 41.41 -7.04
N GLU A 360 50.69 40.09 -7.16
CA GLU A 360 49.70 39.35 -6.37
C GLU A 360 50.29 38.97 -4.99
N GLU A 361 50.24 39.85 -3.98
CA GLU A 361 50.25 39.43 -2.56
C GLU A 361 49.70 40.48 -1.58
N GLU A 362 49.48 41.74 -2.00
CA GLU A 362 48.97 42.80 -1.10
C GLU A 362 47.42 42.95 -1.10
N GLU A 363 46.71 42.24 -1.99
CA GLU A 363 45.31 42.56 -2.29
C GLU A 363 44.24 41.91 -1.39
N LYS A 364 44.62 41.01 -0.46
CA LYS A 364 43.64 40.23 0.32
C LYS A 364 43.27 40.82 1.69
N ARG A 365 43.97 41.85 2.19
CA ARG A 365 43.63 42.49 3.48
C ARG A 365 42.92 43.85 3.36
N ASP A 366 43.03 44.53 2.22
CA ASP A 366 42.41 45.86 2.02
C ASP A 366 40.99 45.83 1.43
N ARG A 367 40.56 44.70 0.84
CA ARG A 367 39.23 44.54 0.22
C ARG A 367 38.06 44.46 1.23
N LYS A 368 38.30 44.15 2.51
CA LYS A 368 37.21 44.02 3.51
C LYS A 368 36.89 45.31 4.27
N ARG A 369 37.85 46.25 4.38
CA ARG A 369 37.64 47.57 5.04
C ARG A 369 37.16 48.68 4.09
N ARG A 370 37.40 48.56 2.78
CA ARG A 370 36.94 49.55 1.78
C ARG A 370 35.51 49.34 1.30
N LYS A 371 34.90 48.17 1.55
CA LYS A 371 33.54 47.87 1.10
C LYS A 371 32.46 48.55 1.97
N SER A 372 32.61 48.54 3.30
CA SER A 372 31.61 49.16 4.19
C SER A 372 31.59 50.70 4.19
N LYS A 373 32.71 51.36 3.86
CA LYS A 373 32.80 52.85 3.86
C LYS A 373 32.42 53.50 2.53
N LYS A 374 32.32 52.72 1.46
CA LYS A 374 31.94 53.20 0.11
C LYS A 374 30.42 53.12 -0.08
N ASP A 375 29.77 52.14 0.55
CA ASP A 375 28.32 51.98 0.52
C ASP A 375 27.61 53.11 1.30
N ASP A 376 28.11 53.51 2.48
CA ASP A 376 27.55 54.65 3.25
C ASP A 376 27.74 56.01 2.57
N LYS A 377 28.84 56.21 1.83
CA LYS A 377 29.04 57.44 1.05
C LYS A 377 28.18 57.48 -0.20
N HIS A 378 27.98 56.33 -0.85
CA HIS A 378 27.14 56.22 -2.04
C HIS A 378 25.65 56.43 -1.69
N THR A 379 25.20 55.93 -0.53
CA THR A 379 23.84 56.21 -0.04
C THR A 379 23.67 57.67 0.36
N ASP A 380 24.64 58.29 1.04
CA ASP A 380 24.61 59.72 1.36
C ASP A 380 24.66 60.63 0.13
N GLU A 381 25.44 60.27 -0.89
CA GLU A 381 25.47 60.97 -2.17
C GLU A 381 24.15 60.78 -2.95
N LEU A 382 23.54 59.59 -2.90
CA LEU A 382 22.20 59.34 -3.44
C LEU A 382 21.13 60.15 -2.72
N PHE A 383 21.16 60.23 -1.38
CA PHE A 383 20.20 61.03 -0.62
C PHE A 383 20.38 62.52 -0.88
N LYS A 384 21.61 63.02 -0.98
CA LYS A 384 21.89 64.42 -1.37
C LYS A 384 21.45 64.73 -2.80
N LYS A 385 21.64 63.79 -3.72
CA LYS A 385 21.19 63.93 -5.11
C LYS A 385 19.68 63.90 -5.20
N LEU A 386 19.01 63.01 -4.47
CA LEU A 386 17.55 62.96 -4.37
C LEU A 386 16.99 64.24 -3.74
N TYR A 387 17.63 64.79 -2.71
CA TYR A 387 17.24 66.08 -2.11
C TYR A 387 17.43 67.24 -3.09
N SER A 388 18.52 67.24 -3.86
CA SER A 388 18.75 68.24 -4.91
C SER A 388 17.75 68.13 -6.04
N ASP A 389 17.38 66.92 -6.45
CA ASP A 389 16.43 66.65 -7.53
C ASP A 389 15.00 66.99 -7.09
N VAL A 390 14.60 66.66 -5.87
CA VAL A 390 13.30 67.03 -5.29
C VAL A 390 13.22 68.55 -5.05
N SER A 391 14.29 69.16 -4.53
CA SER A 391 14.34 70.62 -4.35
C SER A 391 14.39 71.36 -5.70
N GLY A 392 15.05 70.79 -6.71
CA GLY A 392 15.05 71.25 -8.08
C GLY A 392 13.66 71.14 -8.72
N LEU A 393 12.95 70.04 -8.49
CA LEU A 393 11.60 69.83 -8.99
C LEU A 393 10.61 70.82 -8.37
N ILE A 394 10.69 71.07 -7.07
CA ILE A 394 9.85 72.05 -6.36
C ILE A 394 10.17 73.49 -6.79
N LYS A 395 11.44 73.82 -7.03
CA LYS A 395 11.82 75.15 -7.56
C LYS A 395 11.42 75.31 -9.03
N SER A 396 11.48 74.24 -9.82
CA SER A 396 11.04 74.27 -11.22
C SER A 396 9.53 74.38 -11.34
N SER A 397 8.75 73.77 -10.43
CA SER A 397 7.29 73.92 -10.40
C SER A 397 6.84 75.30 -9.92
N GLN A 398 7.59 75.95 -9.03
CA GLN A 398 7.34 77.36 -8.64
C GLN A 398 7.75 78.39 -9.69
N ASN A 399 8.67 78.07 -10.61
CA ASN A 399 9.07 78.98 -11.69
C ASN A 399 8.17 78.90 -12.93
N ILE A 400 7.36 77.84 -13.06
CA ILE A 400 6.35 77.71 -14.12
C ILE A 400 5.14 78.60 -13.81
N SER A 401 4.93 78.99 -12.55
CA SER A 401 3.76 79.79 -12.14
C SER A 401 3.91 81.30 -12.28
N ALA A 402 4.86 81.77 -13.10
CA ALA A 402 5.23 83.18 -13.17
C ALA A 402 5.22 83.77 -14.59
N SER A 403 4.74 83.05 -15.61
CA SER A 403 4.64 83.59 -16.97
C SER A 403 3.33 83.23 -17.67
N THR A 404 2.47 84.24 -17.72
CA THR A 404 1.60 84.62 -18.85
C THR A 404 0.45 83.67 -19.25
N GLU A 405 -0.74 84.02 -18.73
CA GLU A 405 -2.09 84.01 -19.34
C GLU A 405 -2.70 82.73 -19.95
N ASP A 406 -1.94 81.67 -20.23
CA ASP A 406 -2.47 80.31 -20.54
C ASP A 406 -2.61 79.42 -19.29
N GLU A 407 -2.27 79.97 -18.13
CA GLU A 407 -1.99 79.29 -16.87
C GLU A 407 -3.25 78.75 -16.16
N PHE A 408 -4.43 79.33 -16.43
CA PHE A 408 -5.66 78.92 -15.74
C PHE A 408 -6.14 77.52 -16.14
N SER A 409 -5.87 77.12 -17.39
CA SER A 409 -6.18 75.78 -17.92
C SER A 409 -5.17 74.74 -17.42
N ALA A 410 -3.87 75.03 -17.56
CA ALA A 410 -2.81 74.10 -17.15
C ALA A 410 -2.74 73.90 -15.63
N ALA A 411 -2.95 74.96 -14.83
CA ALA A 411 -3.04 74.87 -13.38
C ALA A 411 -4.28 74.07 -12.95
N HIS A 412 -5.45 74.27 -13.58
CA HIS A 412 -6.65 73.50 -13.28
C HIS A 412 -6.53 72.03 -13.69
N LEU A 413 -5.86 71.70 -14.81
CA LEU A 413 -5.54 70.32 -15.17
C LEU A 413 -4.57 69.69 -14.17
N SER A 414 -3.54 70.42 -13.71
CA SER A 414 -2.60 69.93 -12.70
C SER A 414 -3.29 69.72 -11.35
N GLN A 415 -4.19 70.63 -10.97
CA GLN A 415 -4.97 70.56 -9.74
C GLN A 415 -5.99 69.42 -9.79
N SER A 416 -6.64 69.21 -10.93
CA SER A 416 -7.53 68.07 -11.17
C SER A 416 -6.77 66.75 -11.10
N LYS A 417 -5.55 66.69 -11.67
CA LYS A 417 -4.67 65.51 -11.55
C LYS A 417 -4.26 65.22 -10.11
N TRP A 418 -3.93 66.25 -9.32
CA TRP A 418 -3.65 66.07 -7.89
C TRP A 418 -4.89 65.64 -7.12
N GLN A 419 -6.06 66.22 -7.38
CA GLN A 419 -7.33 65.82 -6.77
C GLN A 419 -7.69 64.37 -7.12
N GLN A 420 -7.45 63.95 -8.35
CA GLN A 420 -7.62 62.57 -8.79
C GLN A 420 -6.65 61.63 -8.05
N LEU A 421 -5.37 61.99 -7.95
CA LEU A 421 -4.39 61.20 -7.19
C LEU A 421 -4.76 61.09 -5.70
N TYR A 422 -5.24 62.17 -5.09
CA TYR A 422 -5.72 62.13 -3.71
C TYR A 422 -6.98 61.25 -3.59
N SER A 423 -7.91 61.32 -4.54
CA SER A 423 -9.09 60.45 -4.57
C SER A 423 -8.72 58.98 -4.71
N GLU A 424 -7.81 58.66 -5.63
CA GLU A 424 -7.31 57.30 -5.84
C GLU A 424 -6.60 56.76 -4.58
N LEU A 425 -5.81 57.61 -3.90
CA LEU A 425 -5.19 57.25 -2.63
C LEU A 425 -6.22 56.98 -1.53
N TYR A 426 -7.29 57.78 -1.42
CA TYR A 426 -8.38 57.51 -0.48
C TYR A 426 -9.08 56.19 -0.78
N ASP A 427 -9.35 55.89 -2.05
CA ASP A 427 -9.96 54.62 -2.46
C ASP A 427 -9.05 53.43 -2.15
N GLU A 428 -7.73 53.56 -2.34
CA GLU A 428 -6.75 52.55 -1.96
C GLU A 428 -6.69 52.32 -0.46
N VAL A 429 -6.71 53.39 0.34
CA VAL A 429 -6.74 53.29 1.81
C VAL A 429 -8.02 52.61 2.28
N GLU A 430 -9.17 52.92 1.68
CA GLU A 430 -10.43 52.25 2.04
C GLU A 430 -10.43 50.76 1.62
N LYS A 431 -9.82 50.42 0.48
CA LYS A 431 -9.60 49.02 0.10
C LYS A 431 -8.72 48.28 1.12
N LEU A 432 -7.64 48.91 1.58
CA LEU A 432 -6.77 48.35 2.63
C LEU A 432 -7.52 48.18 3.95
N ARG A 433 -8.34 49.16 4.33
CA ARG A 433 -9.21 49.07 5.51
C ARG A 433 -10.19 47.91 5.42
N ASN A 434 -10.86 47.76 4.28
CA ASN A 434 -11.79 46.65 4.04
C ASN A 434 -11.08 45.30 4.04
N MET A 435 -9.90 45.23 3.43
CA MET A 435 -9.05 44.03 3.47
C MET A 435 -8.66 43.66 4.91
N LEU A 436 -8.26 44.64 5.72
CA LEU A 436 -7.86 44.41 7.10
C LEU A 436 -9.04 43.95 7.98
N LEU A 437 -10.23 44.52 7.76
CA LEU A 437 -11.46 44.07 8.43
C LEU A 437 -11.80 42.62 8.06
N ILE A 438 -11.75 42.28 6.77
CA ILE A 438 -11.97 40.89 6.32
C ILE A 438 -10.92 39.96 6.92
N GLN A 439 -9.65 40.38 6.95
CA GLN A 439 -8.57 39.58 7.54
C GLN A 439 -8.77 39.37 9.04
N HIS A 440 -9.20 40.41 9.77
CA HIS A 440 -9.57 40.29 11.18
C HIS A 440 -10.72 39.29 11.38
N ASP A 441 -11.78 39.39 10.58
CA ASP A 441 -12.93 38.47 10.66
C ASP A 441 -12.54 37.02 10.33
N ILE A 442 -11.69 36.82 9.32
CA ILE A 442 -11.13 35.50 8.98
C ILE A 442 -10.32 34.97 10.16
N THR A 443 -9.44 35.79 10.72
CA THR A 443 -8.58 35.41 11.84
C THR A 443 -9.40 35.06 13.08
N GLN A 444 -10.46 35.83 13.35
CA GLN A 444 -11.39 35.56 14.44
C GLN A 444 -12.11 34.22 14.24
N LYS A 445 -12.65 33.96 13.04
CA LYS A 445 -13.29 32.68 12.70
C LYS A 445 -12.33 31.51 12.83
N GLN A 446 -11.11 31.64 12.30
CA GLN A 446 -10.05 30.63 12.45
C GLN A 446 -9.71 30.37 13.92
N SER A 447 -9.63 31.42 14.74
CA SER A 447 -9.40 31.26 16.19
C SER A 447 -10.52 30.47 16.85
N THR A 448 -11.79 30.74 16.50
CA THR A 448 -12.94 29.98 17.06
C THR A 448 -12.94 28.53 16.59
N GLU A 449 -12.64 28.28 15.31
CA GLU A 449 -12.54 26.93 14.75
C GLU A 449 -11.42 26.13 15.42
N ILE A 450 -10.25 26.73 15.65
CA ILE A 450 -9.15 26.10 16.37
C ILE A 450 -9.57 25.72 17.79
N VAL A 451 -10.34 26.56 18.48
CA VAL A 451 -10.85 26.23 19.83
C VAL A 451 -11.79 25.03 19.77
N LEU A 452 -12.76 25.04 18.85
CA LEU A 452 -13.70 23.92 18.68
C LEU A 452 -12.99 22.61 18.31
N LEU A 453 -12.01 22.66 17.42
CA LEU A 453 -11.20 21.49 17.04
C LEU A 453 -10.36 20.97 18.21
N LYS A 454 -9.84 21.86 19.06
CA LYS A 454 -9.13 21.45 20.28
C LYS A 454 -10.07 20.75 21.27
N GLU A 455 -11.27 21.29 21.47
CA GLU A 455 -12.28 20.67 22.32
C GLU A 455 -12.69 19.29 21.79
N GLU A 456 -12.91 19.14 20.48
CA GLU A 456 -13.25 17.85 19.88
C GLU A 456 -12.10 16.84 20.02
N ARG A 457 -10.86 17.26 19.77
CA ARG A 457 -9.68 16.44 20.02
C ARG A 457 -9.63 15.98 21.48
N ASP A 458 -9.86 16.89 22.42
CA ASP A 458 -9.82 16.55 23.85
C ASP A 458 -10.96 15.61 24.26
N ARG A 459 -12.16 15.75 23.67
CA ARG A 459 -13.25 14.78 23.81
C ARG A 459 -12.84 13.38 23.33
N ILE A 460 -12.22 13.28 22.15
CA ILE A 460 -11.76 12.01 21.58
C ILE A 460 -10.65 11.38 22.45
N ILE A 461 -9.73 12.19 22.97
CA ILE A 461 -8.66 11.71 23.87
C ILE A 461 -9.27 11.07 25.11
N VAL A 462 -10.21 11.75 25.78
CA VAL A 462 -10.88 11.23 26.98
C VAL A 462 -11.65 9.93 26.67
N GLU A 463 -12.30 9.83 25.51
CA GLU A 463 -13.00 8.60 25.11
C GLU A 463 -12.01 7.45 24.84
N CYS A 464 -10.87 7.73 24.22
CA CYS A 464 -9.81 6.75 24.00
C CYS A 464 -9.20 6.28 25.33
N GLU A 465 -8.91 7.19 26.25
CA GLU A 465 -8.43 6.87 27.60
C GLU A 465 -9.41 5.98 28.35
N LYS A 466 -10.71 6.30 28.29
CA LYS A 466 -11.76 5.47 28.87
C LYS A 466 -11.77 4.06 28.26
N LYS A 467 -11.70 3.94 26.94
CA LYS A 467 -11.63 2.63 26.26
C LYS A 467 -10.39 1.85 26.67
N ILE A 468 -9.24 2.50 26.78
CA ILE A 468 -8.00 1.85 27.24
C ILE A 468 -8.18 1.30 28.66
N GLU A 469 -8.81 2.06 29.55
CA GLU A 469 -9.06 1.62 30.93
C GLU A 469 -10.04 0.44 30.99
N GLU A 470 -11.12 0.46 30.20
CA GLU A 470 -12.04 -0.69 30.06
C GLU A 470 -11.33 -1.96 29.55
N TRP A 471 -10.41 -1.82 28.59
CA TRP A 471 -9.61 -2.96 28.10
C TRP A 471 -8.59 -3.44 29.14
N ARG A 472 -8.01 -2.52 29.92
CA ARG A 472 -7.10 -2.83 31.04
C ARG A 472 -7.83 -3.63 32.12
N GLU A 473 -9.04 -3.23 32.50
CA GLU A 473 -9.87 -3.94 33.47
C GLU A 473 -10.22 -5.35 32.97
N LYS A 474 -10.70 -5.48 31.73
CA LYS A 474 -10.99 -6.80 31.12
C LYS A 474 -9.75 -7.70 31.04
N ALA A 475 -8.58 -7.13 30.78
CA ALA A 475 -7.32 -7.87 30.80
C ALA A 475 -6.98 -8.35 32.22
N ALA A 476 -7.15 -7.50 33.24
CA ALA A 476 -6.94 -7.85 34.63
C ALA A 476 -7.91 -8.95 35.11
N GLU A 477 -9.19 -8.90 34.72
CA GLU A 477 -10.17 -9.95 35.00
C GLU A 477 -9.79 -11.29 34.37
N ARG A 478 -9.37 -11.28 33.10
CA ARG A 478 -8.89 -12.48 32.41
C ARG A 478 -7.64 -13.02 33.11
N GLN A 479 -6.72 -12.17 33.54
CA GLN A 479 -5.54 -12.59 34.27
C GLN A 479 -5.89 -13.23 35.62
N LYS A 480 -6.84 -12.65 36.38
CA LYS A 480 -7.35 -13.26 37.62
C LYS A 480 -7.94 -14.65 37.35
N LYS A 481 -8.71 -14.78 36.27
CA LYS A 481 -9.29 -16.07 35.86
C LYS A 481 -8.22 -17.09 35.46
N ILE A 482 -7.19 -16.67 34.73
CA ILE A 482 -6.05 -17.52 34.38
C ILE A 482 -5.35 -18.01 35.65
N ILE A 483 -5.03 -17.12 36.59
CA ILE A 483 -4.40 -17.49 37.86
C ILE A 483 -5.25 -18.50 38.64
N LEU A 484 -6.57 -18.30 38.70
CA LEU A 484 -7.48 -19.23 39.37
C LEU A 484 -7.51 -20.60 38.70
N LEU A 485 -7.54 -20.64 37.37
CA LEU A 485 -7.47 -21.90 36.62
C LEU A 485 -6.11 -22.58 36.77
N GLU A 486 -5.01 -21.83 36.76
CA GLU A 486 -3.68 -22.36 37.02
C GLU A 486 -3.56 -22.92 38.44
N GLN A 487 -4.16 -22.25 39.43
CA GLN A 487 -4.22 -22.76 40.79
C GLN A 487 -5.02 -24.06 40.86
N GLN A 488 -6.19 -24.13 40.22
CA GLN A 488 -6.96 -25.38 40.13
C GLN A 488 -6.17 -26.49 39.44
N ILE A 489 -5.43 -26.18 38.37
CA ILE A 489 -4.56 -27.16 37.69
C ILE A 489 -3.43 -27.60 38.63
N ARG A 490 -2.80 -26.67 39.37
CA ARG A 490 -1.77 -26.98 40.38
C ARG A 490 -2.32 -27.87 41.49
N GLU A 491 -3.50 -27.56 42.02
CA GLU A 491 -4.17 -28.36 43.04
C GLU A 491 -4.47 -29.77 42.53
N ILE A 492 -5.00 -29.92 41.31
CA ILE A 492 -5.27 -31.24 40.70
C ILE A 492 -3.97 -32.01 40.45
N ALA A 493 -2.96 -31.36 39.87
CA ALA A 493 -1.71 -31.99 39.46
C ALA A 493 -0.79 -32.36 40.65
N TYR A 494 -0.84 -31.59 41.74
CA TYR A 494 0.06 -31.75 42.89
C TYR A 494 -0.66 -32.12 44.22
N SER A 495 -1.94 -32.52 44.19
CA SER A 495 -2.73 -33.00 45.37
C SER A 495 -2.17 -34.22 46.14
N GLY A 496 -0.92 -34.62 45.91
CA GLY A 496 -0.21 -35.65 46.66
C GLY A 496 1.32 -35.54 46.64
N GLN A 497 1.91 -34.43 46.20
CA GLN A 497 3.37 -34.25 46.17
C GLN A 497 3.81 -32.97 46.89
N LYS A 498 4.86 -33.07 47.70
CA LYS A 498 5.48 -31.93 48.40
C LYS A 498 6.00 -30.91 47.39
N GLU A 499 5.75 -29.64 47.68
CA GLU A 499 6.09 -28.48 46.87
C GLU A 499 7.59 -28.40 46.56
N ILE A 500 7.91 -28.21 45.27
CA ILE A 500 9.22 -27.72 44.82
C ILE A 500 9.02 -26.21 44.57
N PRO A 501 9.81 -25.32 45.19
CA PRO A 501 9.68 -23.88 44.96
C PRO A 501 10.07 -23.56 43.52
N ILE A 502 9.09 -23.11 42.73
CA ILE A 502 9.37 -22.40 41.48
C ILE A 502 9.35 -20.93 41.85
N GLU A 503 10.53 -20.33 41.99
CA GLU A 503 10.67 -18.88 42.00
C GLU A 503 10.20 -18.35 40.63
N VAL A 504 8.96 -17.89 40.59
CA VAL A 504 8.48 -17.05 39.49
C VAL A 504 8.98 -15.64 39.78
N SER A 505 10.11 -15.28 39.16
CA SER A 505 10.67 -13.94 39.18
C SER A 505 9.60 -12.92 38.78
N LYS A 506 9.27 -12.02 39.69
CA LYS A 506 8.19 -11.01 39.58
C LYS A 506 8.50 -9.83 38.64
N ASP A 507 9.53 -9.92 37.79
CA ASP A 507 10.09 -8.75 37.09
C ASP A 507 9.80 -8.68 35.56
N GLN A 508 8.75 -9.32 35.05
CA GLN A 508 8.35 -9.15 33.63
C GLN A 508 6.93 -8.62 33.43
N PHE A 509 6.45 -7.80 34.35
CA PHE A 509 5.23 -7.01 34.13
C PHE A 509 5.61 -5.65 33.51
N GLY A 510 6.10 -5.64 32.27
CA GLY A 510 6.43 -4.38 31.60
C GLY A 510 7.25 -4.40 30.30
N SER A 511 7.73 -5.53 29.78
CA SER A 511 8.41 -5.52 28.48
C SER A 511 7.46 -5.81 27.34
N ALA A 512 7.60 -5.04 26.26
CA ALA A 512 7.01 -5.21 24.94
C ALA A 512 6.92 -6.69 24.50
N PRO A 513 5.97 -7.05 23.61
CA PRO A 513 5.84 -8.42 23.10
C PRO A 513 7.20 -8.93 22.65
N SER A 514 7.63 -10.07 23.22
CA SER A 514 8.93 -10.69 22.97
C SER A 514 9.15 -10.86 21.46
N THR A 515 9.99 -10.02 20.87
CA THR A 515 10.46 -10.14 19.50
C THR A 515 11.18 -11.48 19.38
N SER A 516 10.70 -12.33 18.47
CA SER A 516 11.34 -13.62 18.24
C SER A 516 12.35 -13.45 17.13
N GLU A 517 13.64 -13.56 17.46
CA GLU A 517 14.72 -13.44 16.49
C GLU A 517 14.88 -14.75 15.70
N ILE A 518 14.91 -14.66 14.37
CA ILE A 518 15.17 -15.78 13.46
C ILE A 518 16.49 -15.53 12.76
N SER A 519 17.48 -16.39 12.98
CA SER A 519 18.79 -16.31 12.31
C SER A 519 18.92 -17.34 11.17
N VAL A 520 19.27 -16.89 9.98
CA VAL A 520 19.58 -17.71 8.81
C VAL A 520 21.08 -17.70 8.55
N LYS A 521 21.74 -18.87 8.62
CA LYS A 521 23.18 -18.99 8.39
C LYS A 521 23.51 -19.89 7.20
N ILE A 522 24.20 -19.33 6.21
CA ILE A 522 24.70 -20.04 5.01
C ILE A 522 26.20 -20.30 5.20
N LYS A 523 26.55 -21.58 5.42
CA LYS A 523 27.94 -21.98 5.71
C LYS A 523 28.75 -22.32 4.47
N THR A 524 28.20 -23.16 3.59
CA THR A 524 28.94 -23.68 2.44
C THR A 524 28.01 -23.91 1.26
N ILE A 525 28.45 -23.49 0.08
CA ILE A 525 27.77 -23.72 -1.20
C ILE A 525 28.65 -24.64 -2.03
N ARG A 526 28.05 -25.69 -2.59
CA ARG A 526 28.70 -26.64 -3.48
C ARG A 526 27.96 -26.65 -4.81
N LEU A 527 28.62 -26.15 -5.85
CA LEU A 527 28.12 -26.25 -7.21
C LEU A 527 28.58 -27.61 -7.76
N LEU A 528 27.63 -28.43 -8.22
CA LEU A 528 27.95 -29.67 -8.93
C LEU A 528 28.42 -29.31 -10.35
N PRO A 529 29.43 -30.02 -10.91
CA PRO A 529 29.82 -29.81 -12.30
C PRO A 529 28.66 -30.18 -13.23
N ASP A 530 28.50 -29.40 -14.29
CA ASP A 530 27.55 -29.68 -15.38
C ASP A 530 27.98 -30.92 -16.18
N ASP A 531 27.10 -31.50 -17.00
CA ASP A 531 27.30 -32.74 -17.79
C ASP A 531 28.49 -32.63 -18.79
N HIS A 532 29.07 -31.44 -18.93
CA HIS A 532 30.24 -31.10 -19.73
C HIS A 532 31.56 -30.96 -18.94
N GLY A 533 31.59 -31.28 -17.64
CA GLY A 533 32.83 -31.38 -16.85
C GLY A 533 33.61 -30.07 -16.68
N ARG A 534 33.00 -28.90 -16.94
CA ARG A 534 33.59 -27.60 -16.62
C ARG A 534 33.31 -27.23 -15.16
N GLU A 535 34.37 -26.99 -14.39
CA GLU A 535 34.24 -26.29 -13.12
C GLU A 535 33.73 -24.86 -13.38
N PRO A 536 32.69 -24.40 -12.66
CA PRO A 536 32.17 -23.05 -12.83
C PRO A 536 33.18 -22.04 -12.26
N ALA A 537 34.06 -21.52 -13.11
CA ALA A 537 35.02 -20.46 -12.78
C ALA A 537 34.37 -19.06 -12.71
N GLN A 538 33.08 -18.99 -12.40
CA GLN A 538 32.30 -17.75 -12.41
C GLN A 538 31.97 -17.30 -11.00
N GLN A 539 32.09 -16.00 -10.77
CA GLN A 539 31.68 -15.37 -9.51
C GLN A 539 30.17 -15.52 -9.37
N PHE A 540 29.68 -15.83 -8.18
CA PHE A 540 28.25 -15.95 -7.91
C PHE A 540 27.89 -15.29 -6.59
N PHE A 541 26.63 -14.87 -6.47
CA PHE A 541 26.05 -14.42 -5.22
C PHE A 541 24.65 -15.00 -5.06
N LEU A 542 24.23 -15.17 -3.81
CA LEU A 542 22.87 -15.54 -3.45
C LEU A 542 22.05 -14.30 -3.10
N SER A 543 20.80 -14.25 -3.53
CA SER A 543 19.76 -13.40 -2.96
C SER A 543 18.88 -14.22 -2.02
N LEU A 544 18.50 -13.62 -0.89
CA LEU A 544 17.61 -14.19 0.11
C LEU A 544 16.40 -13.26 0.24
N GLU A 545 15.24 -13.79 -0.09
CA GLU A 545 13.96 -13.13 0.11
C GLU A 545 13.21 -13.87 1.23
N PHE A 546 12.88 -13.12 2.28
CA PHE A 546 12.24 -13.65 3.47
C PHE A 546 11.15 -12.69 3.96
N PHE A 547 9.92 -13.18 3.97
CA PHE A 547 8.72 -12.46 4.41
C PHE A 547 8.61 -11.05 3.80
N ASP A 548 8.20 -10.04 4.58
CA ASP A 548 8.14 -8.64 4.19
C ASP A 548 9.46 -7.89 4.44
N PHE A 549 10.56 -8.60 4.69
CA PHE A 549 11.88 -8.00 4.85
C PHE A 549 12.54 -7.69 3.51
N GLU A 550 13.48 -6.74 3.55
CA GLU A 550 14.26 -6.36 2.38
C GLU A 550 15.09 -7.54 1.85
N LEU A 551 15.17 -7.63 0.52
CA LEU A 551 15.98 -8.62 -0.17
C LEU A 551 17.45 -8.47 0.23
N GLN A 552 18.03 -9.52 0.81
CA GLN A 552 19.44 -9.52 1.19
C GLN A 552 20.28 -10.27 0.17
N THR A 553 21.46 -9.75 -0.15
CA THR A 553 22.40 -10.42 -1.04
C THR A 553 23.67 -10.79 -0.29
N THR A 554 24.21 -11.96 -0.63
CA THR A 554 25.46 -12.44 -0.05
C THR A 554 26.67 -11.88 -0.80
N PRO A 555 27.85 -11.77 -0.15
CA PRO A 555 29.08 -11.38 -0.83
C PRO A 555 29.42 -12.31 -1.98
N MET A 556 29.98 -11.76 -3.06
CA MET A 556 30.37 -12.53 -4.25
C MET A 556 31.45 -13.57 -3.92
N ALA A 557 31.20 -14.84 -4.23
CA ALA A 557 32.18 -15.91 -4.11
C ALA A 557 32.59 -16.44 -5.49
N SER A 558 33.86 -16.86 -5.61
CA SER A 558 34.46 -17.26 -6.88
C SER A 558 34.95 -18.72 -6.91
N SER A 559 34.70 -19.50 -5.85
CA SER A 559 35.22 -20.87 -5.69
C SER A 559 34.12 -21.86 -5.33
N SER A 560 34.17 -23.09 -5.85
CA SER A 560 33.32 -24.22 -5.41
C SER A 560 34.20 -25.29 -4.76
N PRO A 561 34.00 -25.68 -3.48
CA PRO A 561 33.02 -25.15 -2.53
C PRO A 561 33.33 -23.71 -2.07
N ALA A 562 32.31 -22.84 -1.99
CA ALA A 562 32.43 -21.52 -1.37
C ALA A 562 32.05 -21.60 0.11
N HIS A 563 32.93 -21.12 0.99
CA HIS A 563 32.63 -20.88 2.39
C HIS A 563 32.17 -19.43 2.57
N LEU A 564 30.86 -19.23 2.74
CA LEU A 564 30.27 -17.88 2.77
C LEU A 564 30.10 -17.34 4.20
N ASP A 565 29.97 -18.23 5.20
CA ASP A 565 29.69 -17.93 6.62
C ASP A 565 28.71 -16.77 6.87
N PHE A 566 27.79 -16.55 5.94
CA PHE A 566 26.86 -15.43 5.94
C PHE A 566 25.76 -15.72 6.95
N THR A 567 25.49 -14.77 7.84
CA THR A 567 24.43 -14.88 8.83
C THR A 567 23.54 -13.66 8.74
N SER A 568 22.26 -13.88 8.51
CA SER A 568 21.22 -12.85 8.58
C SER A 568 20.34 -13.10 9.80
N ILE A 569 19.94 -12.04 10.49
CA ILE A 569 19.07 -12.08 11.67
C ILE A 569 17.86 -11.21 11.36
N TYR A 570 16.66 -11.78 11.53
CA TYR A 570 15.39 -11.13 11.31
C TYR A 570 14.61 -11.07 12.63
N ASP A 571 14.19 -9.87 13.02
CA ASP A 571 13.34 -9.65 14.19
C ASP A 571 11.89 -9.85 13.79
N VAL A 572 11.35 -11.03 14.05
CA VAL A 572 10.01 -11.40 13.59
C VAL A 572 8.99 -11.32 14.72
N ILE A 573 7.89 -10.63 14.45
CA ILE A 573 6.69 -10.69 15.28
C ILE A 573 5.88 -11.91 14.84
N VAL A 574 5.72 -12.90 15.73
CA VAL A 574 4.98 -14.14 15.45
C VAL A 574 3.48 -13.84 15.33
N SER A 575 3.04 -13.48 14.12
CA SER A 575 1.65 -13.21 13.76
C SER A 575 1.02 -14.40 13.00
N GLN A 576 -0.32 -14.45 12.94
CA GLN A 576 -0.99 -15.47 12.11
C GLN A 576 -0.63 -15.34 10.62
N LEU A 577 -0.34 -14.13 10.15
CA LEU A 577 0.14 -13.88 8.79
C LEU A 577 1.52 -14.49 8.57
N PHE A 578 2.42 -14.34 9.55
CA PHE A 578 3.74 -14.95 9.49
C PHE A 578 3.66 -16.48 9.49
N ILE A 579 2.80 -17.07 10.33
CA ILE A 579 2.56 -18.53 10.33
C ILE A 579 2.02 -19.00 8.97
N HIS A 580 1.06 -18.26 8.40
CA HIS A 580 0.53 -18.55 7.06
C HIS A 580 1.60 -18.39 5.98
N TYR A 581 2.46 -17.38 6.07
CA TYR A 581 3.61 -17.20 5.19
C TYR A 581 4.68 -18.27 5.38
N LEU A 582 4.76 -18.93 6.54
CA LEU A 582 5.58 -20.13 6.74
C LEU A 582 4.89 -21.42 6.24
N GLN A 583 3.59 -21.39 5.94
CA GLN A 583 2.85 -22.53 5.36
C GLN A 583 2.66 -22.46 3.81
N THR A 584 2.46 -21.26 3.24
CA THR A 584 2.18 -21.01 1.80
C THR A 584 3.37 -20.68 0.87
N SER A 585 4.17 -19.62 1.12
CA SER A 585 5.39 -19.27 0.33
C SER A 585 6.78 -19.71 0.87
N GLY A 586 7.20 -19.31 2.08
CA GLY A 586 8.49 -19.72 2.69
C GLY A 586 9.67 -18.91 2.17
N MET A 587 10.88 -19.13 2.71
CA MET A 587 12.08 -18.39 2.30
C MET A 587 12.56 -18.85 0.92
N THR A 588 12.76 -17.89 0.02
CA THR A 588 13.28 -18.07 -1.33
C THR A 588 14.75 -17.66 -1.36
N ILE A 589 15.61 -18.56 -1.86
CA ILE A 589 17.03 -18.29 -2.08
C ILE A 589 17.31 -18.48 -3.56
N GLU A 590 17.81 -17.44 -4.22
CA GLU A 590 18.15 -17.48 -5.64
C GLU A 590 19.66 -17.30 -5.86
N LEU A 591 20.20 -18.01 -6.85
CA LEU A 591 21.60 -17.94 -7.24
C LEU A 591 21.74 -17.12 -8.52
N TYR A 592 22.56 -16.07 -8.45
CA TYR A 592 22.87 -15.19 -9.55
C TYR A 592 24.34 -15.26 -9.95
N CYS A 593 24.57 -15.23 -11.27
CA CYS A 593 25.89 -15.04 -11.85
C CYS A 593 25.92 -13.67 -12.56
N PRO A 594 26.83 -12.75 -12.18
CA PRO A 594 27.04 -11.53 -12.93
C PRO A 594 27.74 -11.86 -14.25
N ILE A 595 27.04 -11.67 -15.35
CA ILE A 595 27.56 -11.79 -16.71
C ILE A 595 27.66 -10.36 -17.24
N TRP A 596 28.74 -9.68 -16.85
CA TRP A 596 29.05 -8.27 -17.16
C TRP A 596 28.20 -7.23 -16.41
N ILE A 597 28.74 -6.01 -16.31
CA ILE A 597 28.36 -4.89 -15.39
C ILE A 597 26.85 -4.55 -15.36
N TRP A 598 26.03 -5.02 -16.31
CA TRP A 598 24.60 -4.71 -16.40
C TRP A 598 23.67 -5.92 -16.63
N LEU A 599 24.18 -7.15 -16.66
CA LEU A 599 23.36 -8.37 -16.87
C LEU A 599 23.65 -9.42 -15.80
N CYS A 600 22.68 -9.63 -14.89
CA CYS A 600 22.66 -10.80 -14.02
C CYS A 600 21.80 -11.89 -14.68
N SER A 601 22.37 -13.08 -14.89
CA SER A 601 21.60 -14.24 -15.32
C SER A 601 21.18 -15.06 -14.10
N HIS A 602 19.87 -15.29 -13.97
CA HIS A 602 19.30 -16.17 -12.96
C HIS A 602 19.68 -17.62 -13.31
N TRP A 603 20.41 -18.30 -12.43
CA TRP A 603 20.88 -19.67 -12.67
C TRP A 603 19.96 -20.71 -12.03
N CYS A 604 19.52 -20.49 -10.78
CA CYS A 604 18.66 -21.44 -10.07
C CYS A 604 17.99 -20.78 -8.86
N GLY A 605 16.72 -21.09 -8.61
CA GLY A 605 15.98 -20.69 -7.41
C GLY A 605 15.63 -21.91 -6.56
N CYS A 606 15.79 -21.79 -5.23
CA CYS A 606 15.37 -22.81 -4.27
C CYS A 606 14.39 -22.21 -3.27
N SER A 607 13.26 -22.88 -3.07
CA SER A 607 12.35 -22.63 -1.94
C SER A 607 12.61 -23.68 -0.87
N LEU A 608 12.89 -23.25 0.36
CA LEU A 608 13.12 -24.16 1.48
C LEU A 608 11.78 -24.79 1.95
N PRO A 609 11.60 -26.13 1.88
CA PRO A 609 10.35 -26.78 2.31
C PRO A 609 10.23 -26.89 3.84
N ARG A 610 8.99 -26.88 4.32
CA ARG A 610 8.54 -26.31 5.61
C ARG A 610 8.07 -27.26 6.70
N SER A 611 8.30 -28.56 6.58
CA SER A 611 7.76 -29.51 7.55
C SER A 611 8.48 -29.48 8.92
N SER A 612 9.74 -29.05 8.99
CA SER A 612 10.58 -29.11 10.21
C SER A 612 10.47 -27.89 11.12
N LEU A 613 10.33 -26.67 10.58
CA LEU A 613 10.18 -25.45 11.40
C LEU A 613 8.81 -25.34 12.08
N HIS A 614 7.74 -25.75 11.40
CA HIS A 614 6.38 -25.74 11.94
C HIS A 614 6.17 -26.80 13.04
N SER A 615 6.78 -27.98 12.90
CA SER A 615 6.68 -29.05 13.91
C SER A 615 7.52 -28.75 15.15
N ASP A 616 8.68 -28.09 15.01
CA ASP A 616 9.49 -27.64 16.16
C ASP A 616 8.86 -26.48 16.95
N LEU A 617 8.15 -25.55 16.29
CA LEU A 617 7.39 -24.49 16.96
C LEU A 617 6.20 -25.01 17.77
N GLN A 618 5.63 -26.16 17.36
CA GLN A 618 4.61 -26.86 18.15
C GLN A 618 5.18 -27.82 19.20
N SER A 619 6.46 -28.23 19.10
CA SER A 619 7.02 -29.34 19.89
C SER A 619 8.21 -29.00 20.79
N LYS A 620 8.67 -27.75 20.92
CA LYS A 620 9.78 -27.42 21.86
C LYS A 620 9.29 -27.06 23.27
N ASN A 621 8.81 -28.09 23.97
CA ASN A 621 9.49 -28.52 25.19
C ASN A 621 10.16 -29.85 24.82
N TYR A 622 11.50 -29.92 24.91
CA TYR A 622 12.36 -31.07 24.59
C TYR A 622 12.75 -31.30 23.11
N ARG A 623 13.92 -30.77 22.70
CA ARG A 623 15.14 -31.55 22.33
C ARG A 623 16.20 -30.69 21.64
N ARG A 624 17.45 -31.13 21.80
CA ARG A 624 18.72 -30.52 21.36
C ARG A 624 18.92 -30.54 19.84
N ASN A 625 19.55 -29.46 19.35
CA ASN A 625 20.35 -29.29 18.14
C ASN A 625 20.54 -30.51 17.23
N THR A 626 19.82 -30.51 16.10
CA THR A 626 20.24 -31.19 14.87
C THR A 626 19.98 -30.27 13.68
N SER A 627 21.04 -29.77 13.05
CA SER A 627 20.95 -28.96 11.83
C SER A 627 20.60 -29.85 10.62
N PRO A 628 19.51 -29.57 9.88
CA PRO A 628 19.22 -30.31 8.64
C PRO A 628 20.20 -29.90 7.53
N ARG A 629 20.76 -30.88 6.82
CA ARG A 629 21.48 -30.70 5.55
C ARG A 629 20.49 -30.90 4.41
N TYR A 630 20.36 -29.93 3.51
CA TYR A 630 19.52 -30.03 2.31
C TYR A 630 20.42 -30.17 1.08
N CYS A 631 20.13 -31.18 0.24
CA CYS A 631 20.74 -31.36 -1.08
C CYS A 631 19.70 -30.95 -2.14
N ILE A 632 20.09 -30.11 -3.10
CA ILE A 632 19.23 -29.65 -4.19
C ILE A 632 19.57 -30.49 -5.43
N GLY A 633 18.57 -31.19 -5.98
CA GLY A 633 18.67 -31.90 -7.25
C GLY A 633 17.90 -31.15 -8.33
N SER A 634 18.50 -30.97 -9.51
CA SER A 634 17.84 -30.44 -10.70
C SER A 634 16.78 -31.44 -11.16
N SER A 635 15.51 -31.11 -10.98
CA SER A 635 14.41 -31.82 -11.62
C SER A 635 13.88 -30.92 -12.73
N ASP A 636 13.95 -31.44 -13.96
CA ASP A 636 13.27 -30.99 -15.17
C ASP A 636 13.71 -29.67 -15.82
N CYS A 637 14.82 -29.75 -16.55
CA CYS A 637 15.05 -28.98 -17.77
C CYS A 637 15.36 -29.96 -18.89
N ILE A 638 14.31 -30.43 -19.57
CA ILE A 638 14.44 -31.12 -20.87
C ILE A 638 14.44 -30.01 -21.93
N TYR A 639 15.52 -29.94 -22.69
CA TYR A 639 15.70 -29.07 -23.87
C TYR A 639 14.65 -29.31 -24.96
#